data_AF-A0A4Z0GN99-F1
#
_entry.id   AF-A0A4Z0GN99-F1
#
_cell.length_a   1.000
_cell.length_b   1.000
_cell.length_c   1.000
_cell.angle_alpha   90.00
_cell.angle_beta   90.00
_cell.angle_gamma   90.00
#
_symmetry.space_group_name_H-M   'P 1'
#
loop_
_entity.id
_entity.type
_entity.pdbx_description
1 polymer ?
#
loop_
_entity_poly.entity_id
_entity_poly.type
_entity_poly.pdbx_seq_one_letter_code
_entity_poly.pdbx_strand_id
1 'polypeptide(L)'
;MLKENKSGSIILPISLIFALLVSMFYGEAHTNIANAAGYSYNGSISVYDSLGYKHTVGDFTIGGQQAFCVWHDGTTPPSAAAQEGYDDYGDAKIRTALYYGWAGPKNIFGNDRSRGIVVTTLVLSRLRNGADAGGENISGYSKLWNLAQQANAPQHKFSFSDNNLSVSFKDGKQISQTTTLNGDSRNHVTINLPTGLHLKNLSRSTDGVGKETIHGGDSFYLWADADYSNNWSSGKLQGSIPTYQPMLLKFVNNDYQPIATAQKTDPPKEKGISADFYPRTVNVYAQYIDTFDNSVMWQESKGKSTIGSNYSVTASTSGFTGNGTKGAKGATYKETGKSTVTGKTGSTDVYVKFYYDRYRNNKVVYQNRYPNHQVFNQASKEVKVGNAYLWTIPKSVTTGGNTYDLYNNGSLQNVNYTYTGKQPDKDLSKTFLYILRRNVTVNYYDNRTGKKIQTSKVYTLHQGDSYQENHPGITTTKNGKSYAYRFVKATGNTQKGTVGTGNIVINYYYDIPLAQVNLKKLQIYTAPASEGLPVKVTMGKVLYNYATSINDMSTKKISVSLYRGSTRIATHQYAAKSIPTNLTFTIPNSVLTRNTNKPYTVKLDGFSANDFDVSPAGGQLTTQGYTSSEETVEFNVNSNSSHQDLQKRVVMTEIAVGQPMETHYETFNYYARPIPKMKTGYGFAADVTLNYSNELGHDYNYATGVAEDNFTFQAPSVLQDTSYLNYPTKNGKVNVPMLSHRNINDSASVYQKSESFNFPHVNVEDKTGKLFTDQQVSDHDGRIKNKLYDGKYQFYTPIWPDKSQKIPATYAVDYSTNPLGVNKVTLKIQDRLRLVAYMYAWMGSPTISKDELLMEPVNTDNPFPDGLPAGFTKADEQWIKND
;
A
#
# COMPACT_ATOMS: atom_id res chain seq x y z
N MET A 1 -41.81 25.82 32.52
CA MET A 1 -42.99 26.35 33.25
C MET A 1 -43.37 25.29 34.28
N LEU A 2 -42.84 25.44 35.50
CA LEU A 2 -43.57 25.67 36.76
C LEU A 2 -44.45 24.45 37.16
N LYS A 3 -44.26 23.75 38.29
CA LYS A 3 -43.32 23.89 39.42
C LYS A 3 -43.49 22.64 40.31
N GLU A 4 -42.36 22.15 40.85
CA GLU A 4 -42.17 21.60 42.23
C GLU A 4 -42.86 20.28 42.64
N ASN A 5 -42.10 19.21 42.94
CA ASN A 5 -41.37 18.88 44.20
C ASN A 5 -42.35 18.39 45.30
N LYS A 6 -42.06 17.43 46.19
CA LYS A 6 -40.93 16.54 46.48
C LYS A 6 -41.42 15.55 47.58
N SER A 7 -40.78 14.38 47.64
CA SER A 7 -40.35 13.62 48.83
C SER A 7 -41.30 13.27 49.98
N GLY A 8 -41.11 12.06 50.52
CA GLY A 8 -40.96 11.88 51.97
C GLY A 8 -41.71 10.71 52.59
N SER A 9 -40.95 9.71 53.04
CA SER A 9 -41.36 8.48 53.70
C SER A 9 -41.76 8.64 55.18
N ILE A 10 -42.71 7.77 55.61
CA ILE A 10 -42.86 7.12 56.93
C ILE A 10 -43.20 8.00 58.16
N ILE A 11 -44.30 7.67 58.85
CA ILE A 11 -44.47 7.46 60.32
C ILE A 11 -45.98 7.21 60.63
N LEU A 12 -46.29 6.10 61.36
CA LEU A 12 -47.55 5.74 62.05
C LEU A 12 -47.82 6.67 63.27
N PRO A 13 -48.89 6.51 64.09
CA PRO A 13 -50.34 6.34 63.89
C PRO A 13 -51.13 7.44 64.68
N ILE A 14 -52.43 7.23 64.99
CA ILE A 14 -53.29 7.90 66.01
C ILE A 14 -54.29 8.95 65.49
N SER A 15 -55.60 8.66 65.67
CA SER A 15 -56.48 9.33 66.67
C SER A 15 -57.84 8.62 66.68
N LEU A 16 -58.14 7.72 67.63
CA LEU A 16 -58.58 7.91 69.03
C LEU A 16 -60.04 8.41 69.14
N ILE A 17 -60.77 7.84 70.14
CA ILE A 17 -62.13 8.18 70.67
C ILE A 17 -63.25 7.40 69.94
N PHE A 18 -64.10 6.52 70.52
CA PHE A 18 -64.63 6.30 71.88
C PHE A 18 -65.12 4.81 71.97
N ALA A 19 -64.82 4.04 73.02
CA ALA A 19 -65.59 3.83 74.26
C ALA A 19 -66.90 3.00 74.13
N LEU A 20 -67.00 2.04 75.05
CA LEU A 20 -68.00 0.99 75.29
C LEU A 20 -69.50 1.33 75.13
N LEU A 21 -70.20 0.43 74.42
CA LEU A 21 -71.18 -0.56 74.94
C LEU A 21 -72.05 -0.22 76.17
N VAL A 22 -73.37 -0.44 75.98
CA VAL A 22 -74.42 -0.83 76.96
C VAL A 22 -74.86 0.34 77.87
N SER A 23 -76.12 0.76 78.01
CA SER A 23 -77.45 0.16 77.89
C SER A 23 -78.50 1.26 78.06
N MET A 24 -79.77 0.88 77.93
CA MET A 24 -81.00 1.58 78.36
C MET A 24 -81.65 2.42 77.26
N PHE A 25 -82.67 1.88 76.60
CA PHE A 25 -84.06 1.74 77.06
C PHE A 25 -84.73 3.10 77.30
N TYR A 26 -85.65 3.40 76.36
CA TYR A 26 -86.86 4.22 76.43
C TYR A 26 -86.74 5.68 76.87
N GLY A 27 -87.31 6.56 76.04
CA GLY A 27 -87.46 7.99 76.35
C GLY A 27 -87.96 8.79 75.16
N GLU A 28 -89.17 8.46 74.71
CA GLU A 28 -90.21 9.36 74.19
C GLU A 28 -89.83 10.63 73.41
N ALA A 29 -90.19 10.63 72.13
CA ALA A 29 -90.97 11.73 71.57
C ALA A 29 -91.91 11.16 70.50
N HIS A 30 -93.02 10.56 70.93
CA HIS A 30 -94.20 10.50 70.07
C HIS A 30 -94.79 11.91 70.00
N THR A 31 -94.46 12.65 68.95
CA THR A 31 -95.41 13.53 68.26
C THR A 31 -95.18 13.27 66.77
N ASN A 32 -95.73 12.19 66.18
CA ASN A 32 -97.09 12.20 65.67
C ASN A 32 -97.61 13.64 65.48
N ILE A 33 -97.34 14.24 64.33
CA ILE A 33 -98.45 14.92 63.64
C ILE A 33 -99.30 13.81 63.03
N ALA A 34 -99.93 13.02 63.90
CA ALA A 34 -101.20 12.43 63.54
C ALA A 34 -102.18 13.55 63.81
N ASN A 35 -102.54 14.27 62.76
CA ASN A 35 -103.94 14.67 62.62
C ASN A 35 -104.75 13.49 63.11
N ALA A 36 -105.54 13.71 64.16
CA ALA A 36 -106.35 12.71 64.84
C ALA A 36 -106.82 11.68 63.81
N ALA A 37 -106.29 10.46 63.87
CA ALA A 37 -106.85 9.36 63.10
C ALA A 37 -108.25 9.19 63.67
N GLY A 38 -109.22 9.81 62.98
CA GLY A 38 -110.48 10.27 63.57
C GLY A 38 -111.12 9.15 64.35
N TYR A 39 -110.96 9.21 65.67
CA TYR A 39 -111.71 8.35 66.58
C TYR A 39 -113.15 8.83 66.48
N SER A 40 -114.04 7.93 66.10
CA SER A 40 -115.46 8.22 66.03
C SER A 40 -116.21 7.16 66.79
N TYR A 41 -117.03 7.60 67.75
CA TYR A 41 -118.10 6.82 68.30
C TYR A 41 -119.32 6.95 67.38
N ASN A 42 -119.67 5.87 66.70
CA ASN A 42 -120.72 5.84 65.68
C ASN A 42 -122.08 5.44 66.27
N GLY A 43 -122.23 5.51 67.60
CA GLY A 43 -123.39 5.06 68.34
C GLY A 43 -123.24 3.64 68.90
N SER A 44 -124.30 3.15 69.53
CA SER A 44 -124.35 1.81 70.07
C SER A 44 -124.90 0.82 69.05
N ILE A 45 -124.38 -0.41 69.08
CA ILE A 45 -124.87 -1.52 68.27
C ILE A 45 -125.30 -2.65 69.20
N SER A 46 -126.46 -3.22 68.92
CA SER A 46 -127.04 -4.26 69.76
C SER A 46 -127.35 -5.52 68.96
N VAL A 47 -127.20 -6.67 69.62
CA VAL A 47 -127.72 -7.95 69.16
C VAL A 47 -128.40 -8.66 70.31
N TYR A 48 -129.41 -9.47 70.00
CA TYR A 48 -130.04 -10.34 70.99
C TYR A 48 -129.33 -11.69 70.97
N ASP A 49 -129.05 -12.24 72.15
CA ASP A 49 -128.61 -13.63 72.24
C ASP A 49 -129.77 -14.61 72.07
N SER A 50 -129.45 -15.90 72.04
CA SER A 50 -130.44 -16.97 71.91
C SER A 50 -131.42 -17.08 73.08
N LEU A 51 -131.16 -16.40 74.21
CA LEU A 51 -132.01 -16.37 75.39
C LEU A 51 -132.88 -15.10 75.45
N GLY A 52 -132.77 -14.23 74.43
CA GLY A 52 -133.54 -12.98 74.33
C GLY A 52 -132.92 -11.80 75.10
N TYR A 53 -131.71 -11.94 75.67
CA TYR A 53 -131.03 -10.82 76.29
C TYR A 53 -130.36 -9.92 75.24
N LYS A 54 -130.54 -8.61 75.41
CA LYS A 54 -129.97 -7.60 74.52
C LYS A 54 -128.54 -7.26 74.95
N HIS A 55 -127.56 -7.59 74.11
CA HIS A 55 -126.16 -7.20 74.28
C HIS A 55 -125.89 -5.95 73.47
N THR A 56 -125.35 -4.90 74.10
CA THR A 56 -125.14 -3.59 73.45
C THR A 56 -123.72 -3.15 73.66
N VAL A 57 -122.97 -2.95 72.58
CA VAL A 57 -121.59 -2.44 72.63
C VAL A 57 -121.49 -1.12 71.87
N GLY A 58 -120.40 -0.39 72.07
CA GLY A 58 -120.11 0.78 71.24
C GLY A 58 -119.53 0.37 69.89
N ASP A 59 -119.95 1.08 68.84
CA ASP A 59 -119.39 0.97 67.50
C ASP A 59 -118.36 2.08 67.28
N PHE A 60 -117.10 1.70 67.10
CA PHE A 60 -116.00 2.64 67.01
C PHE A 60 -115.29 2.50 65.68
N THR A 61 -114.83 3.62 65.14
CA THR A 61 -113.85 3.63 64.06
C THR A 61 -112.65 4.48 64.45
N ILE A 62 -111.48 4.05 63.98
CA ILE A 62 -110.21 4.77 64.12
C ILE A 62 -109.63 4.90 62.72
N GLY A 63 -109.51 6.14 62.21
CA GLY A 63 -108.98 6.39 60.86
C GLY A 63 -109.79 5.68 59.75
N GLY A 64 -111.09 5.49 59.96
CA GLY A 64 -111.98 4.77 59.04
C GLY A 64 -111.95 3.25 59.15
N GLN A 65 -111.05 2.67 59.96
CA GLN A 65 -111.01 1.24 60.25
C GLN A 65 -111.89 0.92 61.46
N GLN A 66 -112.50 -0.27 61.46
CA GLN A 66 -113.27 -0.73 62.61
C GLN A 66 -112.37 -0.84 63.83
N ALA A 67 -112.87 -0.34 64.94
CA ALA A 67 -112.26 -0.47 66.24
C ALA A 67 -113.29 -1.01 67.25
N PHE A 68 -112.78 -1.58 68.33
CA PHE A 68 -113.56 -2.34 69.29
C PHE A 68 -113.21 -1.90 70.69
N CYS A 69 -114.21 -1.72 71.53
CA CYS A 69 -113.94 -1.66 72.96
C CYS A 69 -113.26 -2.96 73.42
N VAL A 70 -112.29 -2.83 74.33
CA VAL A 70 -111.65 -3.97 75.00
C VAL A 70 -111.90 -4.00 76.51
N TRP A 71 -112.70 -3.09 77.05
CA TRP A 71 -113.17 -3.11 78.42
C TRP A 71 -114.64 -2.72 78.50
N HIS A 72 -115.51 -3.71 78.31
CA HIS A 72 -116.94 -3.45 78.10
C HIS A 72 -117.62 -2.77 79.29
N ASP A 73 -117.17 -3.02 80.52
CA ASP A 73 -117.74 -2.42 81.74
C ASP A 73 -117.35 -0.95 81.95
N GLY A 74 -116.42 -0.43 81.13
CA GLY A 74 -115.96 0.95 81.21
C GLY A 74 -116.93 1.95 80.59
N THR A 75 -116.79 3.23 80.96
CA THR A 75 -117.64 4.29 80.39
C THR A 75 -117.33 4.47 78.90
N THR A 76 -118.35 4.65 78.06
CA THR A 76 -118.12 4.82 76.61
C THR A 76 -117.60 6.23 76.29
N PRO A 77 -116.40 6.36 75.69
CA PRO A 77 -115.88 7.66 75.32
C PRO A 77 -116.71 8.27 74.17
N PRO A 78 -117.09 9.55 74.25
CA PRO A 78 -117.67 10.27 73.12
C PRO A 78 -116.61 10.61 72.06
N SER A 79 -117.00 10.87 70.81
CA SER A 79 -116.07 11.15 69.70
C SER A 79 -115.10 12.32 69.96
N ALA A 80 -115.48 13.28 70.81
CA ALA A 80 -114.62 14.42 71.20
C ALA A 80 -113.69 14.13 72.39
N ALA A 81 -113.63 12.89 72.90
CA ALA A 81 -112.79 12.53 74.04
C ALA A 81 -111.30 12.74 73.73
N ALA A 82 -110.61 13.37 74.68
CA ALA A 82 -109.16 13.59 74.58
C ALA A 82 -108.40 12.26 74.65
N GLN A 83 -107.60 11.99 73.62
CA GLN A 83 -106.84 10.76 73.46
C GLN A 83 -105.45 10.91 74.11
N GLU A 84 -105.03 9.91 74.87
CA GLU A 84 -103.68 9.84 75.47
C GLU A 84 -102.65 9.37 74.44
N GLY A 85 -103.05 8.48 73.54
CA GLY A 85 -102.19 7.93 72.50
C GLY A 85 -102.52 6.47 72.20
N TYR A 86 -101.73 5.89 71.29
CA TYR A 86 -101.83 4.48 70.93
C TYR A 86 -100.67 3.70 71.55
N ASP A 87 -101.01 2.61 72.22
CA ASP A 87 -100.05 1.61 72.65
C ASP A 87 -100.04 0.41 71.70
N ASP A 88 -98.87 -0.18 71.50
CA ASP A 88 -98.79 -1.52 70.95
C ASP A 88 -99.46 -2.48 71.94
N TYR A 89 -100.54 -3.13 71.52
CA TYR A 89 -101.23 -4.04 72.41
C TYR A 89 -100.50 -5.38 72.54
N GLY A 90 -99.57 -5.70 71.62
CA GLY A 90 -98.51 -6.71 71.74
C GLY A 90 -98.93 -8.18 71.88
N ASP A 91 -100.19 -8.45 72.21
CA ASP A 91 -100.66 -9.77 72.59
C ASP A 91 -101.00 -10.61 71.35
N ALA A 92 -100.38 -11.80 71.25
CA ALA A 92 -100.53 -12.68 70.11
C ALA A 92 -101.95 -13.27 69.98
N LYS A 93 -102.67 -13.45 71.10
CA LYS A 93 -104.07 -13.89 71.11
C LYS A 93 -104.99 -12.76 70.66
N ILE A 94 -104.72 -11.53 71.08
CA ILE A 94 -105.49 -10.35 70.63
C ILE A 94 -105.22 -10.05 69.17
N ARG A 95 -103.97 -10.13 68.71
CA ARG A 95 -103.64 -10.06 67.27
C ARG A 95 -104.41 -11.11 66.48
N THR A 96 -104.52 -12.32 67.03
CA THR A 96 -105.27 -13.42 66.40
C THR A 96 -106.78 -13.16 66.42
N ALA A 97 -107.33 -12.66 67.54
CA ALA A 97 -108.72 -12.26 67.67
C ALA A 97 -109.09 -11.14 66.69
N LEU A 98 -108.23 -10.15 66.49
CA LEU A 98 -108.43 -9.08 65.50
C LEU A 98 -108.18 -9.55 64.06
N TYR A 99 -107.39 -10.61 63.86
CA TYR A 99 -107.14 -11.17 62.53
C TYR A 99 -108.33 -12.00 62.03
N TYR A 100 -108.96 -12.77 62.93
CA TYR A 100 -110.11 -13.62 62.63
C TYR A 100 -111.47 -12.98 63.00
N GLY A 101 -111.46 -11.90 63.79
CA GLY A 101 -112.64 -11.14 64.20
C GLY A 101 -113.17 -10.23 63.08
N TRP A 102 -114.19 -9.45 63.40
CA TRP A 102 -114.83 -8.58 62.42
C TRP A 102 -113.83 -7.60 61.79
N ALA A 103 -113.94 -7.41 60.47
CA ALA A 103 -113.03 -6.62 59.62
C ALA A 103 -111.56 -7.09 59.55
N GLY A 104 -111.18 -8.20 60.21
CA GLY A 104 -109.86 -8.80 60.10
C GLY A 104 -109.61 -9.52 58.76
N PRO A 105 -108.34 -9.76 58.35
CA PRO A 105 -108.02 -10.43 57.07
C PRO A 105 -108.59 -11.83 56.91
N LYS A 106 -108.95 -12.51 58.00
CA LYS A 106 -109.70 -13.78 57.99
C LYS A 106 -110.95 -13.73 58.87
N ASN A 107 -111.67 -12.60 58.81
CA ASN A 107 -112.96 -12.41 59.47
C ASN A 107 -113.90 -13.64 59.32
N ILE A 108 -114.32 -14.21 60.46
CA ILE A 108 -115.18 -15.41 60.50
C ILE A 108 -116.69 -15.11 60.47
N PHE A 109 -117.09 -13.85 60.59
CA PHE A 109 -118.49 -13.44 60.65
C PHE A 109 -119.08 -13.08 59.28
N GLY A 110 -118.28 -13.15 58.21
CA GLY A 110 -118.73 -12.82 56.85
C GLY A 110 -119.17 -11.36 56.75
N ASN A 111 -120.44 -11.14 56.39
CA ASN A 111 -121.04 -9.80 56.21
C ASN A 111 -121.95 -9.38 57.38
N ASP A 112 -122.10 -10.20 58.42
CA ASP A 112 -122.94 -9.90 59.57
C ASP A 112 -122.26 -8.93 60.53
N ARG A 113 -122.39 -7.63 60.21
CA ARG A 113 -121.68 -6.54 60.89
C ARG A 113 -122.05 -6.44 62.36
N SER A 114 -123.33 -6.44 62.69
CA SER A 114 -123.78 -6.25 64.07
C SER A 114 -123.28 -7.36 64.98
N ARG A 115 -123.41 -8.62 64.55
CA ARG A 115 -122.90 -9.76 65.31
C ARG A 115 -121.38 -9.77 65.36
N GLY A 116 -120.72 -9.49 64.23
CA GLY A 116 -119.27 -9.42 64.17
C GLY A 116 -118.68 -8.40 65.13
N ILE A 117 -119.24 -7.19 65.20
CA ILE A 117 -118.77 -6.13 66.10
C ILE A 117 -119.00 -6.53 67.56
N VAL A 118 -120.23 -6.93 67.90
CA VAL A 118 -120.56 -7.30 69.28
C VAL A 118 -119.68 -8.45 69.75
N VAL A 119 -119.61 -9.54 69.00
CA VAL A 119 -118.82 -10.70 69.41
C VAL A 119 -117.32 -10.37 69.47
N THR A 120 -116.79 -9.62 68.52
CA THR A 120 -115.37 -9.23 68.54
C THR A 120 -115.07 -8.37 69.77
N THR A 121 -115.92 -7.40 70.10
CA THR A 121 -115.78 -6.59 71.32
C THR A 121 -115.86 -7.42 72.59
N LEU A 122 -116.84 -8.32 72.72
CA LEU A 122 -117.00 -9.12 73.94
C LEU A 122 -115.86 -10.12 74.12
N VAL A 123 -115.38 -10.74 73.04
CA VAL A 123 -114.19 -11.60 73.07
C VAL A 123 -112.94 -10.80 73.44
N LEU A 124 -112.74 -9.61 72.87
CA LEU A 124 -111.61 -8.76 73.23
C LEU A 124 -111.69 -8.30 74.69
N SER A 125 -112.88 -7.97 75.17
CA SER A 125 -113.13 -7.62 76.58
C SER A 125 -112.74 -8.76 77.50
N ARG A 126 -113.13 -9.99 77.17
CA ARG A 126 -112.75 -11.18 77.94
C ARG A 126 -111.26 -11.47 77.86
N LEU A 127 -110.63 -11.34 76.69
CA LEU A 127 -109.19 -11.53 76.54
C LEU A 127 -108.39 -10.54 77.39
N ARG A 128 -108.87 -9.30 77.52
CA ARG A 128 -108.24 -8.28 78.35
C ARG A 128 -108.45 -8.50 79.84
N ASN A 129 -109.71 -8.71 80.25
CA ASN A 129 -110.09 -8.62 81.67
C ASN A 129 -110.15 -10.00 82.36
N GLY A 130 -110.10 -11.10 81.60
CA GLY A 130 -110.17 -12.47 82.11
C GLY A 130 -111.57 -12.93 82.55
N ALA A 131 -112.47 -12.01 82.90
CA ALA A 131 -113.87 -12.27 83.21
C ALA A 131 -114.75 -12.23 81.95
N ASP A 132 -115.82 -13.03 81.92
CA ASP A 132 -116.79 -12.98 80.83
C ASP A 132 -117.59 -11.67 80.88
N ALA A 133 -117.60 -10.94 79.77
CA ALA A 133 -118.34 -9.68 79.61
C ALA A 133 -119.76 -9.91 79.06
N GLY A 134 -120.22 -11.16 79.03
CA GLY A 134 -121.45 -11.59 78.40
C GLY A 134 -121.27 -11.97 76.92
N GLY A 135 -122.31 -12.56 76.33
CA GLY A 135 -122.39 -12.85 74.90
C GLY A 135 -121.88 -14.22 74.45
N GLU A 136 -121.52 -15.13 75.37
CA GLU A 136 -121.17 -16.53 75.02
C GLU A 136 -122.27 -17.24 74.22
N ASN A 137 -123.53 -16.87 74.47
CA ASN A 137 -124.71 -17.39 73.77
C ASN A 137 -124.95 -16.75 72.38
N ILE A 138 -124.09 -15.81 71.95
CA ILE A 138 -124.15 -15.23 70.60
C ILE A 138 -123.37 -16.11 69.62
N SER A 139 -124.02 -16.53 68.55
CA SER A 139 -123.42 -17.40 67.53
C SER A 139 -122.09 -16.83 66.99
N GLY A 140 -121.02 -17.63 67.07
CA GLY A 140 -119.68 -17.26 66.60
C GLY A 140 -118.70 -16.86 67.71
N TYR A 141 -119.17 -16.61 68.94
CA TYR A 141 -118.32 -16.28 70.08
C TYR A 141 -117.27 -17.36 70.37
N SER A 142 -117.70 -18.61 70.62
CA SER A 142 -116.78 -19.69 71.00
C SER A 142 -115.73 -20.00 69.91
N LYS A 143 -116.08 -19.82 68.64
CA LYS A 143 -115.15 -20.02 67.51
C LYS A 143 -114.06 -18.95 67.49
N LEU A 144 -114.43 -17.68 67.65
CA LEU A 144 -113.44 -16.59 67.71
C LEU A 144 -112.55 -16.74 68.94
N TRP A 145 -113.12 -17.07 70.10
CA TRP A 145 -112.39 -17.33 71.33
C TRP A 145 -111.33 -18.43 71.15
N ASN A 146 -111.71 -19.59 70.60
CA ASN A 146 -110.78 -20.70 70.39
C ASN A 146 -109.65 -20.35 69.41
N LEU A 147 -109.94 -19.60 68.34
CA LEU A 147 -108.92 -19.13 67.40
C LEU A 147 -107.96 -18.17 68.09
N ALA A 148 -108.46 -17.20 68.86
CA ALA A 148 -107.63 -16.28 69.61
C ALA A 148 -106.65 -17.01 70.54
N GLN A 149 -107.12 -18.04 71.25
CA GLN A 149 -106.29 -18.82 72.18
C GLN A 149 -105.10 -19.53 71.51
N GLN A 150 -105.16 -19.82 70.21
CA GLN A 150 -104.06 -20.47 69.47
C GLN A 150 -102.89 -19.53 69.15
N ALA A 151 -103.07 -18.20 69.21
CA ALA A 151 -102.02 -17.20 68.97
C ALA A 151 -101.24 -17.32 67.63
N ASN A 152 -101.75 -18.06 66.64
CA ASN A 152 -101.05 -18.43 65.39
C ASN A 152 -101.38 -17.52 64.20
N ALA A 153 -101.41 -16.20 64.43
CA ALA A 153 -101.42 -15.24 63.33
C ALA A 153 -100.07 -15.27 62.57
N PRO A 154 -100.06 -15.20 61.22
CA PRO A 154 -98.83 -15.30 60.42
C PRO A 154 -97.74 -14.28 60.82
N GLN A 155 -96.47 -14.69 60.76
CA GLN A 155 -95.32 -13.85 61.14
C GLN A 155 -94.54 -13.34 59.93
N HIS A 156 -94.20 -12.05 59.92
CA HIS A 156 -93.47 -11.40 58.82
C HIS A 156 -91.94 -11.53 58.92
N LYS A 157 -91.39 -11.79 60.11
CA LYS A 157 -89.94 -11.81 60.36
C LYS A 157 -89.28 -13.03 59.73
N PHE A 158 -88.07 -12.84 59.18
CA PHE A 158 -87.21 -13.92 58.69
C PHE A 158 -85.72 -13.55 58.83
N SER A 159 -84.81 -14.54 58.73
CA SER A 159 -83.35 -14.36 58.69
C SER A 159 -82.66 -15.48 57.90
N PHE A 160 -81.39 -15.34 57.55
CA PHE A 160 -80.58 -16.44 56.99
C PHE A 160 -79.65 -17.03 58.04
N SER A 161 -79.31 -18.32 57.96
CA SER A 161 -78.32 -18.95 58.84
C SER A 161 -76.93 -18.35 58.65
N ASP A 162 -76.56 -18.04 57.41
CA ASP A 162 -75.34 -17.30 57.05
C ASP A 162 -75.62 -16.28 55.96
N ASN A 163 -75.13 -15.06 56.14
CA ASN A 163 -75.25 -13.98 55.17
C ASN A 163 -74.02 -13.85 54.25
N ASN A 164 -72.85 -14.34 54.66
CA ASN A 164 -71.62 -14.24 53.87
C ASN A 164 -71.10 -15.65 53.58
N LEU A 165 -71.26 -16.12 52.34
CA LEU A 165 -70.96 -17.49 51.95
C LEU A 165 -69.54 -17.60 51.42
N SER A 166 -68.74 -18.51 52.00
CA SER A 166 -67.42 -18.85 51.47
C SER A 166 -67.53 -19.70 50.20
N VAL A 167 -66.60 -19.53 49.24
CA VAL A 167 -66.58 -20.25 47.95
C VAL A 167 -65.31 -21.09 47.83
N SER A 168 -65.47 -22.36 47.44
CA SER A 168 -64.40 -23.34 47.23
C SER A 168 -64.37 -23.85 45.79
N PHE A 169 -63.24 -24.40 45.33
CA PHE A 169 -63.13 -24.98 43.99
C PHE A 169 -63.15 -26.51 44.07
N LYS A 170 -64.14 -27.13 43.40
CA LYS A 170 -64.34 -28.59 43.41
C LYS A 170 -64.93 -29.02 42.06
N ASP A 171 -64.39 -30.10 41.50
CA ASP A 171 -64.88 -30.74 40.26
C ASP A 171 -65.02 -29.77 39.07
N GLY A 172 -64.05 -28.88 38.90
CA GLY A 172 -64.04 -27.90 37.81
C GLY A 172 -64.96 -26.70 38.02
N LYS A 173 -65.60 -26.57 39.18
CA LYS A 173 -66.56 -25.50 39.50
C LYS A 173 -66.21 -24.79 40.81
N GLN A 174 -66.68 -23.55 40.93
CA GLN A 174 -66.67 -22.78 42.15
C GLN A 174 -68.01 -22.96 42.88
N ILE A 175 -67.99 -23.40 44.13
CA ILE A 175 -69.19 -23.78 44.91
C ILE A 175 -69.16 -23.07 46.26
N SER A 176 -70.25 -22.37 46.61
CA SER A 176 -70.42 -21.73 47.91
C SER A 176 -70.81 -22.71 49.01
N GLN A 177 -70.65 -22.31 50.28
CA GLN A 177 -71.30 -23.00 51.39
C GLN A 177 -72.84 -22.89 51.33
N THR A 178 -73.52 -23.78 52.05
CA THR A 178 -74.99 -23.83 52.17
C THR A 178 -75.51 -22.83 53.22
N THR A 179 -76.68 -22.21 52.97
CA THR A 179 -77.40 -21.35 53.93
C THR A 179 -78.90 -21.66 53.96
N THR A 180 -79.60 -21.30 55.05
CA THR A 180 -81.03 -21.59 55.28
C THR A 180 -81.84 -20.33 55.59
N LEU A 181 -83.06 -20.19 55.03
CA LEU A 181 -84.00 -19.11 55.35
C LEU A 181 -84.86 -19.47 56.57
N ASN A 182 -84.60 -18.87 57.72
CA ASN A 182 -85.38 -19.03 58.95
C ASN A 182 -86.59 -18.08 58.94
N GLY A 183 -87.82 -18.59 59.07
CA GLY A 183 -89.04 -17.78 59.11
C GLY A 183 -90.31 -18.63 59.05
N ASP A 184 -91.48 -18.00 59.17
CA ASP A 184 -92.78 -18.67 58.96
C ASP A 184 -92.80 -19.31 57.57
N SER A 185 -93.23 -20.57 57.45
CA SER A 185 -93.26 -21.28 56.16
C SER A 185 -94.21 -20.67 55.14
N ARG A 186 -95.18 -19.86 55.60
CA ARG A 186 -96.06 -19.04 54.76
C ARG A 186 -95.34 -17.81 54.22
N ASN A 187 -94.18 -17.45 54.78
CA ASN A 187 -93.35 -16.33 54.35
C ASN A 187 -92.30 -16.77 53.35
N HIS A 188 -92.03 -15.93 52.35
CA HIS A 188 -90.99 -16.16 51.36
C HIS A 188 -90.30 -14.86 50.93
N VAL A 189 -89.10 -15.02 50.35
CA VAL A 189 -88.29 -13.95 49.75
C VAL A 189 -87.88 -14.34 48.33
N THR A 190 -87.49 -13.37 47.51
CA THR A 190 -87.02 -13.61 46.15
C THR A 190 -85.61 -13.07 45.93
N ILE A 191 -84.72 -13.90 45.38
CA ILE A 191 -83.30 -13.61 45.11
C ILE A 191 -83.05 -13.53 43.60
N ASN A 192 -82.27 -12.54 43.16
CA ASN A 192 -81.85 -12.40 41.76
C ASN A 192 -80.38 -12.81 41.57
N LEU A 193 -80.13 -13.73 40.64
CA LEU A 193 -78.83 -14.29 40.26
C LEU A 193 -78.39 -13.74 38.89
N PRO A 194 -77.16 -13.23 38.75
CA PRO A 194 -76.60 -12.81 37.46
C PRO A 194 -76.32 -14.02 36.56
N THR A 195 -76.16 -13.76 35.26
CA THR A 195 -75.75 -14.77 34.28
C THR A 195 -74.44 -15.45 34.71
N GLY A 196 -74.42 -16.79 34.71
CA GLY A 196 -73.27 -17.59 35.13
C GLY A 196 -73.26 -17.96 36.62
N LEU A 197 -74.19 -17.43 37.42
CA LEU A 197 -74.39 -17.84 38.81
C LEU A 197 -75.68 -18.66 38.95
N HIS A 198 -75.55 -19.83 39.55
CA HIS A 198 -76.64 -20.79 39.74
C HIS A 198 -76.92 -21.01 41.22
N LEU A 199 -78.15 -21.33 41.59
CA LEU A 199 -78.57 -21.69 42.95
C LEU A 199 -79.09 -23.12 42.98
N LYS A 200 -78.62 -23.94 43.92
CA LYS A 200 -79.16 -25.27 44.20
C LYS A 200 -79.95 -25.25 45.50
N ASN A 201 -81.27 -25.39 45.43
CA ASN A 201 -82.12 -25.54 46.60
C ASN A 201 -82.15 -27.01 47.02
N LEU A 202 -81.65 -27.29 48.23
CA LEU A 202 -81.53 -28.62 48.80
C LEU A 202 -82.85 -29.11 49.38
N SER A 203 -83.62 -28.22 50.03
CA SER A 203 -84.91 -28.58 50.65
C SER A 203 -85.96 -28.97 49.61
N ARG A 204 -85.87 -28.43 48.39
CA ARG A 204 -86.77 -28.74 47.28
C ARG A 204 -86.14 -29.54 46.14
N SER A 205 -84.84 -29.86 46.22
CA SER A 205 -84.09 -30.55 45.17
C SER A 205 -84.16 -29.89 43.79
N THR A 206 -84.18 -28.55 43.73
CA THR A 206 -84.31 -27.77 42.48
C THR A 206 -83.04 -26.97 42.17
N ASP A 207 -82.80 -26.72 40.89
CA ASP A 207 -81.76 -25.83 40.38
C ASP A 207 -82.40 -24.57 39.82
N GLY A 208 -81.80 -23.43 40.14
CA GLY A 208 -82.34 -22.10 39.87
C GLY A 208 -81.36 -21.18 39.17
N VAL A 209 -81.90 -20.33 38.31
CA VAL A 209 -81.18 -19.30 37.54
C VAL A 209 -82.04 -18.04 37.42
N GLY A 210 -81.42 -16.87 37.40
CA GLY A 210 -82.15 -15.62 37.23
C GLY A 210 -82.90 -15.20 38.49
N LYS A 211 -84.16 -15.61 38.71
CA LYS A 211 -84.99 -15.12 39.83
C LYS A 211 -85.63 -16.27 40.61
N GLU A 212 -85.19 -16.46 41.84
CA GLU A 212 -85.53 -17.63 42.66
C GLU A 212 -86.29 -17.26 43.94
N THR A 213 -87.35 -18.00 44.25
CA THR A 213 -88.16 -17.80 45.47
C THR A 213 -87.81 -18.82 46.53
N ILE A 214 -87.51 -18.33 47.74
CA ILE A 214 -87.08 -19.12 48.89
C ILE A 214 -88.10 -18.90 50.02
N HIS A 215 -88.69 -19.97 50.54
CA HIS A 215 -89.66 -19.94 51.64
C HIS A 215 -88.99 -20.22 52.99
N GLY A 216 -89.63 -19.78 54.07
CA GLY A 216 -89.20 -20.11 55.43
C GLY A 216 -89.03 -21.62 55.62
N GLY A 217 -87.81 -22.05 55.95
CA GLY A 217 -87.38 -23.44 56.12
C GLY A 217 -86.44 -23.98 55.04
N ASP A 218 -86.20 -23.26 53.94
CA ASP A 218 -85.39 -23.78 52.83
C ASP A 218 -83.88 -23.59 53.00
N SER A 219 -83.08 -24.60 52.62
CA SER A 219 -81.61 -24.58 52.53
C SER A 219 -81.10 -24.63 51.08
N PHE A 220 -80.05 -23.87 50.74
CA PHE A 220 -79.48 -23.81 49.38
C PHE A 220 -78.00 -23.37 49.32
N TYR A 221 -77.32 -23.59 48.19
CA TYR A 221 -75.96 -23.05 47.88
C TYR A 221 -75.87 -22.46 46.47
N LEU A 222 -74.80 -21.73 46.16
CA LEU A 222 -74.52 -21.12 44.85
C LEU A 222 -73.33 -21.79 44.15
N TRP A 223 -73.33 -21.84 42.82
CA TRP A 223 -72.19 -22.34 42.05
C TRP A 223 -71.99 -21.65 40.69
N ALA A 224 -70.75 -21.68 40.18
CA ALA A 224 -70.32 -21.14 38.88
C ALA A 224 -69.11 -21.90 38.28
N ASP A 225 -68.76 -21.65 37.02
CA ASP A 225 -67.63 -22.29 36.32
C ASP A 225 -66.24 -21.76 36.77
N ALA A 226 -65.16 -22.46 36.38
CA ALA A 226 -63.79 -22.20 36.85
C ALA A 226 -63.19 -20.84 36.49
N ASP A 227 -63.70 -20.22 35.43
CA ASP A 227 -63.29 -18.91 34.92
C ASP A 227 -64.24 -17.78 35.36
N TYR A 228 -65.34 -18.12 36.02
CA TYR A 228 -66.31 -17.13 36.49
C TYR A 228 -65.70 -16.23 37.58
N SER A 229 -65.94 -14.92 37.47
CA SER A 229 -65.49 -13.94 38.45
C SER A 229 -66.57 -12.93 38.74
N ASN A 230 -67.01 -12.87 40.00
CA ASN A 230 -68.02 -11.93 40.45
C ASN A 230 -68.07 -11.88 41.99
N ASN A 231 -68.22 -10.69 42.57
CA ASN A 231 -68.48 -10.48 44.00
C ASN A 231 -69.98 -10.21 44.18
N TRP A 232 -70.77 -11.27 44.32
CA TRP A 232 -72.23 -11.18 44.22
C TRP A 232 -72.90 -10.94 45.58
N SER A 233 -73.96 -10.11 45.61
CA SER A 233 -74.85 -9.91 46.76
C SER A 233 -76.31 -9.79 46.32
N SER A 234 -77.21 -10.39 47.12
CA SER A 234 -78.67 -10.27 46.95
C SER A 234 -79.25 -8.96 47.51
N GLY A 235 -78.48 -8.17 48.26
CA GLY A 235 -78.98 -6.95 48.93
C GLY A 235 -79.89 -7.23 50.13
N LYS A 236 -80.74 -6.27 50.50
CA LYS A 236 -81.81 -6.47 51.51
C LYS A 236 -83.07 -7.04 50.84
N LEU A 237 -83.65 -8.07 51.42
CA LEU A 237 -84.80 -8.79 50.89
C LEU A 237 -86.07 -8.46 51.66
N GLN A 238 -87.22 -8.49 50.98
CA GLN A 238 -88.52 -8.25 51.61
C GLN A 238 -89.31 -9.57 51.69
N GLY A 239 -89.92 -9.82 52.84
CA GLY A 239 -90.81 -10.96 53.04
C GLY A 239 -92.18 -10.74 52.41
N SER A 240 -92.89 -11.82 52.14
CA SER A 240 -94.24 -11.81 51.54
C SER A 240 -95.39 -11.49 52.52
N ILE A 241 -95.20 -11.67 53.83
CA ILE A 241 -96.26 -11.49 54.83
C ILE A 241 -96.17 -10.07 55.41
N PRO A 242 -97.25 -9.26 55.38
CA PRO A 242 -97.26 -7.92 55.97
C PRO A 242 -97.24 -7.95 57.50
N THR A 243 -96.78 -6.84 58.10
CA THR A 243 -96.84 -6.64 59.54
C THR A 243 -98.28 -6.36 59.95
N TYR A 244 -98.81 -7.14 60.90
CA TYR A 244 -100.17 -6.98 61.42
C TYR A 244 -100.10 -6.77 62.94
N GLN A 245 -100.23 -5.52 63.38
CA GLN A 245 -99.98 -5.12 64.77
C GLN A 245 -101.28 -4.69 65.46
N PRO A 246 -101.70 -5.34 66.57
CA PRO A 246 -102.83 -4.86 67.37
C PRO A 246 -102.42 -3.58 68.12
N MET A 247 -103.28 -2.57 68.11
CA MET A 247 -103.06 -1.29 68.75
C MET A 247 -104.21 -0.96 69.69
N LEU A 248 -103.88 -0.30 70.79
CA LEU A 248 -104.81 0.08 71.84
C LEU A 248 -104.81 1.60 72.00
N LEU A 249 -105.94 2.24 71.71
CA LEU A 249 -106.16 3.66 71.98
C LEU A 249 -106.64 3.85 73.42
N LYS A 250 -105.90 4.68 74.18
CA LYS A 250 -106.25 5.12 75.53
C LYS A 250 -106.71 6.57 75.54
N PHE A 251 -107.50 6.94 76.55
CA PHE A 251 -108.03 8.27 76.73
C PHE A 251 -107.48 8.89 78.00
N VAL A 252 -107.36 10.23 78.02
CA VAL A 252 -106.87 10.98 79.19
C VAL A 252 -107.78 10.78 80.40
N ASN A 253 -109.08 10.55 80.19
CA ASN A 253 -109.99 10.13 81.25
C ASN A 253 -109.93 8.61 81.44
N ASN A 254 -109.38 8.19 82.58
CA ASN A 254 -109.18 6.78 82.95
C ASN A 254 -110.48 6.00 83.16
N ASP A 255 -111.63 6.66 83.30
CA ASP A 255 -112.93 6.00 83.41
C ASP A 255 -113.46 5.52 82.04
N TYR A 256 -112.88 6.00 80.93
CA TYR A 256 -113.28 5.59 79.59
C TYR A 256 -112.66 4.26 79.18
N GLN A 257 -113.47 3.41 78.53
CA GLN A 257 -113.02 2.14 77.99
C GLN A 257 -111.97 2.34 76.88
N PRO A 258 -110.82 1.63 76.93
CA PRO A 258 -109.86 1.63 75.83
C PRO A 258 -110.42 0.97 74.57
N ILE A 259 -109.93 1.40 73.41
CA ILE A 259 -110.42 0.96 72.09
C ILE A 259 -109.28 0.32 71.30
N ALA A 260 -109.43 -0.94 70.90
CA ALA A 260 -108.45 -1.64 70.08
C ALA A 260 -108.79 -1.64 68.59
N THR A 261 -107.76 -1.61 67.76
CA THR A 261 -107.81 -1.86 66.31
C THR A 261 -106.53 -2.58 65.88
N ALA A 262 -106.39 -2.95 64.61
CA ALA A 262 -105.16 -3.56 64.09
C ALA A 262 -104.62 -2.79 62.89
N GLN A 263 -103.34 -2.42 62.92
CA GLN A 263 -102.67 -1.77 61.79
C GLN A 263 -101.94 -2.79 60.91
N LYS A 264 -102.05 -2.59 59.61
CA LYS A 264 -101.37 -3.38 58.59
C LYS A 264 -100.33 -2.50 57.88
N THR A 265 -99.07 -2.90 57.87
CA THR A 265 -97.98 -2.22 57.16
C THR A 265 -97.13 -3.21 56.36
N ASP A 266 -96.42 -2.71 55.35
CA ASP A 266 -95.49 -3.54 54.57
C ASP A 266 -94.37 -4.11 55.46
N PRO A 267 -93.92 -5.35 55.22
CA PRO A 267 -92.89 -5.94 56.05
C PRO A 267 -91.54 -5.25 55.81
N PRO A 268 -90.71 -5.11 56.85
CA PRO A 268 -89.37 -4.54 56.72
C PRO A 268 -88.49 -5.39 55.79
N LYS A 269 -87.50 -4.75 55.17
CA LYS A 269 -86.47 -5.44 54.40
C LYS A 269 -85.36 -5.93 55.32
N GLU A 270 -85.14 -7.25 55.35
CA GLU A 270 -84.10 -7.90 56.15
C GLU A 270 -82.83 -8.15 55.33
N LYS A 271 -81.71 -8.44 56.01
CA LYS A 271 -80.41 -8.66 55.37
C LYS A 271 -80.41 -9.95 54.54
N GLY A 272 -80.02 -9.86 53.26
CA GLY A 272 -79.81 -11.01 52.37
C GLY A 272 -78.41 -11.61 52.47
N ILE A 273 -78.00 -12.33 51.42
CA ILE A 273 -76.74 -13.10 51.35
C ILE A 273 -75.74 -12.56 50.28
N SER A 274 -74.46 -12.88 50.40
CA SER A 274 -73.38 -12.57 49.43
C SER A 274 -72.30 -13.67 49.31
N ALA A 275 -71.60 -13.76 48.18
CA ALA A 275 -70.52 -14.72 47.88
C ALA A 275 -69.53 -14.21 46.80
N ASP A 276 -68.22 -14.51 46.93
CA ASP A 276 -67.15 -14.03 46.01
C ASP A 276 -66.52 -15.15 45.16
N PHE A 277 -66.34 -14.93 43.85
CA PHE A 277 -65.82 -15.89 42.86
C PHE A 277 -64.60 -15.35 42.07
N TYR A 278 -63.57 -16.19 41.80
CA TYR A 278 -62.28 -15.83 41.15
C TYR A 278 -61.77 -16.86 40.10
N PRO A 279 -61.13 -16.43 38.99
CA PRO A 279 -60.62 -17.32 37.92
C PRO A 279 -59.28 -18.04 38.26
N ARG A 280 -58.98 -19.20 37.63
CA ARG A 280 -57.81 -20.08 37.93
C ARG A 280 -56.76 -20.20 36.78
N THR A 281 -55.46 -20.46 37.09
CA THR A 281 -54.30 -20.46 36.13
C THR A 281 -53.37 -21.70 36.20
N VAL A 282 -52.68 -22.07 35.09
CA VAL A 282 -51.65 -23.15 34.95
C VAL A 282 -50.32 -22.65 34.34
N ASN A 283 -49.20 -23.40 34.43
CA ASN A 283 -47.90 -23.01 33.84
C ASN A 283 -47.66 -23.61 32.44
N VAL A 284 -46.92 -22.88 31.60
CA VAL A 284 -46.45 -23.35 30.27
C VAL A 284 -44.92 -23.40 30.26
N TYR A 285 -44.34 -24.50 29.78
CA TYR A 285 -42.88 -24.71 29.67
C TYR A 285 -42.46 -25.01 28.22
N ALA A 286 -41.23 -24.63 27.89
CA ALA A 286 -40.52 -25.07 26.69
C ALA A 286 -39.35 -25.99 27.07
N GLN A 287 -39.25 -27.14 26.42
CA GLN A 287 -38.17 -28.13 26.54
C GLN A 287 -37.39 -28.20 25.23
N TYR A 288 -36.06 -28.11 25.33
CA TYR A 288 -35.14 -28.18 24.20
C TYR A 288 -34.44 -29.54 24.22
N ILE A 289 -34.61 -30.33 23.17
CA ILE A 289 -34.23 -31.75 23.10
C ILE A 289 -33.11 -31.93 22.09
N ASP A 290 -32.09 -32.69 22.49
CA ASP A 290 -31.01 -33.11 21.61
C ASP A 290 -31.43 -34.33 20.77
N THR A 291 -31.32 -34.27 19.46
CA THR A 291 -31.69 -35.40 18.58
C THR A 291 -30.66 -36.53 18.56
N PHE A 292 -29.43 -36.31 19.04
CA PHE A 292 -28.40 -37.34 19.05
C PHE A 292 -28.63 -38.38 20.15
N ASP A 293 -29.05 -37.96 21.35
CA ASP A 293 -29.28 -38.85 22.50
C ASP A 293 -30.67 -38.71 23.15
N ASN A 294 -31.57 -37.92 22.57
CA ASN A 294 -32.94 -37.63 23.05
C ASN A 294 -33.02 -37.03 24.47
N SER A 295 -31.92 -36.45 24.97
CA SER A 295 -31.92 -35.80 26.29
C SER A 295 -32.55 -34.40 26.25
N VAL A 296 -33.21 -34.00 27.35
CA VAL A 296 -33.67 -32.61 27.54
C VAL A 296 -32.46 -31.78 27.95
N MET A 297 -32.01 -30.91 27.05
CA MET A 297 -30.85 -30.04 27.24
C MET A 297 -31.14 -28.87 28.16
N TRP A 298 -32.36 -28.33 28.10
CA TRP A 298 -32.80 -27.15 28.86
C TRP A 298 -34.32 -27.12 28.93
N GLN A 299 -34.85 -26.57 30.03
CA GLN A 299 -36.26 -26.27 30.19
C GLN A 299 -36.42 -24.85 30.74
N GLU A 300 -37.39 -24.11 30.22
CA GLU A 300 -37.75 -22.80 30.76
C GLU A 300 -39.26 -22.62 30.88
N SER A 301 -39.66 -21.86 31.90
CA SER A 301 -41.04 -21.41 32.05
C SER A 301 -41.32 -20.29 31.05
N LYS A 302 -42.46 -20.40 30.36
CA LYS A 302 -43.02 -19.38 29.46
C LYS A 302 -44.13 -18.57 30.13
N GLY A 303 -44.33 -18.76 31.44
CA GLY A 303 -45.30 -18.03 32.26
C GLY A 303 -46.55 -18.84 32.62
N LYS A 304 -47.47 -18.16 33.33
CA LYS A 304 -48.78 -18.69 33.72
C LYS A 304 -49.83 -18.29 32.69
N SER A 305 -50.79 -19.17 32.43
CA SER A 305 -51.91 -18.94 31.53
C SER A 305 -53.21 -19.38 32.19
N THR A 306 -54.27 -18.60 32.03
CA THR A 306 -55.61 -18.93 32.55
C THR A 306 -56.11 -20.21 31.88
N ILE A 307 -56.77 -21.08 32.65
CA ILE A 307 -57.34 -22.32 32.12
C ILE A 307 -58.33 -21.98 30.98
N GLY A 308 -58.22 -22.66 29.84
CA GLY A 308 -59.04 -22.42 28.66
C GLY A 308 -58.52 -21.36 27.69
N SER A 309 -57.39 -20.71 27.97
CA SER A 309 -56.77 -19.72 27.07
C SER A 309 -55.86 -20.37 26.02
N ASN A 310 -55.68 -19.70 24.87
CA ASN A 310 -54.73 -20.13 23.85
C ASN A 310 -53.28 -19.79 24.27
N TYR A 311 -52.33 -20.66 23.95
CA TYR A 311 -50.90 -20.40 24.10
C TYR A 311 -50.16 -20.53 22.75
N SER A 312 -49.10 -19.75 22.59
CA SER A 312 -48.15 -19.82 21.48
C SER A 312 -46.74 -19.79 22.05
N VAL A 313 -45.94 -20.81 21.76
CA VAL A 313 -44.54 -20.88 22.19
C VAL A 313 -43.67 -20.97 20.95
N THR A 314 -42.79 -19.98 20.80
CA THR A 314 -41.75 -19.95 19.77
C THR A 314 -40.44 -20.46 20.37
N ALA A 315 -39.75 -21.29 19.60
CA ALA A 315 -38.42 -21.79 19.93
C ALA A 315 -37.43 -20.62 20.03
N SER A 316 -36.40 -20.75 20.86
CA SER A 316 -35.31 -19.78 20.89
C SER A 316 -34.55 -19.81 19.56
N THR A 317 -34.55 -18.71 18.81
CA THR A 317 -34.07 -18.61 17.42
C THR A 317 -32.54 -18.48 17.27
N SER A 318 -31.76 -18.80 18.30
CA SER A 318 -30.30 -18.70 18.25
C SER A 318 -29.64 -20.02 18.66
N GLY A 319 -28.77 -20.54 17.80
CA GLY A 319 -28.06 -21.80 18.01
C GLY A 319 -27.43 -21.88 19.40
N PHE A 320 -27.80 -22.91 20.16
CA PHE A 320 -27.28 -23.07 21.51
C PHE A 320 -25.82 -23.50 21.45
N THR A 321 -24.98 -22.90 22.29
CA THR A 321 -23.67 -23.45 22.62
C THR A 321 -23.81 -24.19 23.94
N GLY A 322 -23.62 -25.51 23.92
CA GLY A 322 -23.65 -26.34 25.12
C GLY A 322 -22.51 -25.94 26.06
N ASN A 323 -22.86 -25.64 27.30
CA ASN A 323 -21.94 -25.22 28.36
C ASN A 323 -21.91 -26.22 29.53
N GLY A 324 -22.52 -27.40 29.37
CA GLY A 324 -22.71 -28.40 30.43
C GLY A 324 -24.06 -28.32 31.14
N THR A 325 -24.69 -27.13 31.22
CA THR A 325 -26.05 -26.94 31.77
C THR A 325 -27.13 -26.84 30.70
N LYS A 326 -26.78 -26.48 29.47
CA LYS A 326 -27.70 -26.39 28.30
C LYS A 326 -27.46 -27.47 27.24
N GLY A 327 -26.85 -28.61 27.61
CA GLY A 327 -26.36 -29.64 26.68
C GLY A 327 -24.84 -29.83 26.74
N ALA A 328 -24.29 -30.66 25.84
CA ALA A 328 -22.91 -31.12 25.90
C ALA A 328 -21.90 -29.96 25.76
N LYS A 329 -20.93 -29.87 26.69
CA LYS A 329 -19.95 -28.78 26.73
C LYS A 329 -19.17 -28.68 25.42
N GLY A 330 -19.15 -27.49 24.81
CA GLY A 330 -18.44 -27.21 23.55
C GLY A 330 -19.15 -27.71 22.28
N ALA A 331 -20.40 -28.19 22.37
CA ALA A 331 -21.21 -28.50 21.20
C ALA A 331 -22.02 -27.28 20.75
N THR A 332 -22.30 -27.19 19.45
CA THR A 332 -23.28 -26.24 18.91
C THR A 332 -24.54 -27.00 18.53
N TYR A 333 -25.70 -26.40 18.75
CA TYR A 333 -27.00 -26.99 18.50
C TYR A 333 -27.78 -26.16 17.49
N LYS A 334 -28.30 -26.81 16.45
CA LYS A 334 -29.11 -26.15 15.42
C LYS A 334 -30.51 -26.74 15.42
N GLU A 335 -31.53 -25.88 15.48
CA GLU A 335 -32.93 -26.30 15.54
C GLU A 335 -33.29 -27.15 14.32
N THR A 336 -34.06 -28.21 14.54
CA THR A 336 -34.63 -29.05 13.49
C THR A 336 -36.12 -29.23 13.76
N GLY A 337 -36.97 -28.89 12.78
CA GLY A 337 -38.43 -28.93 12.92
C GLY A 337 -39.08 -27.55 12.94
N LYS A 338 -40.27 -27.46 13.55
CA LYS A 338 -41.10 -26.24 13.55
C LYS A 338 -40.73 -25.31 14.71
N SER A 339 -40.35 -24.07 14.39
CA SER A 339 -39.94 -23.05 15.37
C SER A 339 -41.07 -22.41 16.17
N THR A 340 -42.33 -22.77 15.96
CA THR A 340 -43.46 -22.29 16.78
C THR A 340 -44.52 -23.39 16.93
N VAL A 341 -45.01 -23.56 18.16
CA VAL A 341 -46.04 -24.53 18.52
C VAL A 341 -47.15 -23.82 19.30
N THR A 342 -48.40 -24.03 18.90
CA THR A 342 -49.60 -23.41 19.49
C THR A 342 -50.58 -24.44 20.05
N GLY A 343 -51.36 -24.10 21.08
CA GLY A 343 -52.39 -24.97 21.66
C GLY A 343 -53.32 -24.24 22.63
N LYS A 344 -54.17 -24.97 23.37
CA LYS A 344 -55.11 -24.43 24.37
C LYS A 344 -54.82 -25.04 25.76
N THR A 345 -54.86 -24.25 26.82
CA THR A 345 -54.53 -24.72 28.18
C THR A 345 -55.67 -25.52 28.80
N GLY A 346 -55.33 -26.72 29.28
CA GLY A 346 -56.21 -27.57 30.07
C GLY A 346 -56.02 -27.37 31.58
N SER A 347 -56.44 -28.35 32.38
CA SER A 347 -56.36 -28.32 33.85
C SER A 347 -54.97 -28.68 34.42
N THR A 348 -53.95 -28.90 33.57
CA THR A 348 -52.57 -29.25 33.97
C THR A 348 -51.54 -28.39 33.23
N ASP A 349 -50.31 -28.34 33.76
CA ASP A 349 -49.18 -27.64 33.13
C ASP A 349 -48.86 -28.20 31.73
N VAL A 350 -48.41 -27.33 30.82
CA VAL A 350 -48.14 -27.64 29.40
C VAL A 350 -46.64 -27.68 29.12
N TYR A 351 -46.15 -28.70 28.40
CA TYR A 351 -44.73 -28.84 27.99
C TYR A 351 -44.60 -28.91 26.46
N VAL A 352 -43.97 -27.89 25.85
CA VAL A 352 -43.71 -27.81 24.41
C VAL A 352 -42.28 -28.27 24.12
N LYS A 353 -42.09 -29.19 23.17
CA LYS A 353 -40.78 -29.78 22.82
C LYS A 353 -40.24 -29.21 21.51
N PHE A 354 -38.99 -28.75 21.52
CA PHE A 354 -38.23 -28.31 20.34
C PHE A 354 -36.98 -29.17 20.16
N TYR A 355 -36.66 -29.61 18.95
CA TYR A 355 -35.57 -30.55 18.66
C TYR A 355 -34.37 -29.85 18.03
N TYR A 356 -33.17 -30.27 18.40
CA TYR A 356 -31.92 -29.67 17.94
C TYR A 356 -30.88 -30.73 17.59
N ASP A 357 -30.21 -30.55 16.46
CA ASP A 357 -29.09 -31.37 16.01
C ASP A 357 -27.78 -30.91 16.65
N ARG A 358 -27.01 -31.85 17.21
CA ARG A 358 -25.69 -31.63 17.82
C ARG A 358 -24.57 -31.53 16.77
N TYR A 359 -23.75 -30.48 16.85
CA TYR A 359 -22.57 -30.25 16.00
C TYR A 359 -21.31 -30.12 16.85
N ARG A 360 -20.18 -30.59 16.28
CA ARG A 360 -18.83 -30.45 16.84
C ARG A 360 -17.90 -29.75 15.85
N ASN A 361 -16.89 -29.07 16.37
CA ASN A 361 -15.91 -28.41 15.52
C ASN A 361 -14.93 -29.43 14.94
N ASN A 362 -14.78 -29.41 13.62
CA ASN A 362 -13.75 -30.16 12.91
C ASN A 362 -12.76 -29.16 12.33
N LYS A 363 -11.51 -29.20 12.79
CA LYS A 363 -10.44 -28.26 12.46
C LYS A 363 -9.32 -28.97 11.69
N VAL A 364 -8.85 -28.33 10.62
CA VAL A 364 -7.60 -28.66 9.97
C VAL A 364 -6.60 -27.52 10.15
N VAL A 365 -5.36 -27.88 10.48
CA VAL A 365 -4.28 -26.92 10.76
C VAL A 365 -3.15 -27.17 9.78
N TYR A 366 -2.68 -26.13 9.09
CA TYR A 366 -1.55 -26.22 8.16
C TYR A 366 -0.31 -25.61 8.82
N GLN A 367 0.71 -26.43 9.03
CA GLN A 367 1.95 -26.06 9.70
C GLN A 367 3.14 -26.17 8.76
N ASN A 368 4.04 -25.20 8.80
CA ASN A 368 5.33 -25.32 8.11
C ASN A 368 6.20 -26.32 8.86
N ARG A 369 6.79 -27.30 8.18
CA ARG A 369 7.68 -28.31 8.76
C ARG A 369 8.89 -27.70 9.48
N TYR A 370 9.32 -26.49 9.09
CA TYR A 370 10.48 -25.79 9.65
C TYR A 370 10.16 -24.34 10.07
N PRO A 371 11.02 -23.69 10.87
CA PRO A 371 11.89 -24.30 11.88
C PRO A 371 11.12 -24.71 13.15
N ASN A 372 9.90 -24.19 13.37
CA ASN A 372 9.14 -24.35 14.64
C ASN A 372 7.69 -24.81 14.46
N HIS A 373 7.37 -25.57 13.41
CA HIS A 373 5.98 -26.01 13.16
C HIS A 373 4.95 -24.86 13.11
N GLN A 374 5.36 -23.70 12.57
CA GLN A 374 4.53 -22.50 12.58
C GLN A 374 3.22 -22.74 11.81
N VAL A 375 2.09 -22.48 12.48
CA VAL A 375 0.77 -22.48 11.84
C VAL A 375 0.67 -21.25 10.94
N PHE A 376 0.51 -21.47 9.63
CA PHE A 376 0.36 -20.38 8.66
C PHE A 376 -1.06 -20.27 8.11
N ASN A 377 -1.88 -21.32 8.28
CA ASN A 377 -3.28 -21.32 7.91
C ASN A 377 -4.03 -22.39 8.70
N GLN A 378 -5.33 -22.18 8.91
CA GLN A 378 -6.23 -23.12 9.56
C GLN A 378 -7.63 -22.93 9.00
N ALA A 379 -8.38 -24.03 8.90
CA ALA A 379 -9.78 -24.00 8.53
C ALA A 379 -10.58 -24.85 9.52
N SER A 380 -11.78 -24.41 9.83
CA SER A 380 -12.70 -25.13 10.71
C SER A 380 -14.11 -25.08 10.15
N LYS A 381 -14.85 -26.16 10.35
CA LYS A 381 -16.29 -26.20 10.08
C LYS A 381 -17.00 -27.01 11.14
N GLU A 382 -18.24 -26.66 11.39
CA GLU A 382 -19.12 -27.42 12.27
C GLU A 382 -19.69 -28.61 11.50
N VAL A 383 -19.55 -29.80 12.06
CA VAL A 383 -20.09 -31.04 11.48
C VAL A 383 -21.05 -31.67 12.47
N LYS A 384 -22.23 -32.09 11.99
CA LYS A 384 -23.22 -32.80 12.80
C LYS A 384 -22.61 -34.10 13.32
N VAL A 385 -22.80 -34.40 14.61
CA VAL A 385 -22.31 -35.65 15.22
C VAL A 385 -22.91 -36.85 14.48
N GLY A 386 -22.07 -37.84 14.14
CA GLY A 386 -22.45 -39.02 13.37
C GLY A 386 -22.37 -38.87 11.84
N ASN A 387 -22.37 -37.64 11.31
CA ASN A 387 -22.23 -37.41 9.86
C ASN A 387 -20.78 -37.55 9.38
N ALA A 388 -20.63 -37.88 8.10
CA ALA A 388 -19.33 -37.88 7.44
C ALA A 388 -18.80 -36.45 7.25
N TYR A 389 -17.50 -36.25 7.47
CA TYR A 389 -16.79 -35.03 7.07
C TYR A 389 -15.81 -35.35 5.94
N LEU A 390 -15.60 -34.36 5.07
CA LEU A 390 -14.64 -34.41 3.97
C LEU A 390 -13.83 -33.11 3.95
N TRP A 391 -12.51 -33.20 3.96
CA TRP A 391 -11.58 -32.10 3.75
C TRP A 391 -10.71 -32.38 2.53
N THR A 392 -10.70 -31.46 1.57
CA THR A 392 -9.74 -31.44 0.47
C THR A 392 -8.57 -30.57 0.87
N ILE A 393 -7.45 -31.19 1.19
CA ILE A 393 -6.22 -30.54 1.63
C ILE A 393 -5.40 -30.18 0.38
N PRO A 394 -5.20 -28.89 0.06
CA PRO A 394 -4.53 -28.48 -1.16
C PRO A 394 -3.07 -28.96 -1.21
N LYS A 395 -2.61 -29.41 -2.37
CA LYS A 395 -1.19 -29.76 -2.58
C LYS A 395 -0.24 -28.58 -2.39
N SER A 396 -0.73 -27.37 -2.63
CA SER A 396 -0.01 -26.12 -2.44
C SER A 396 -0.96 -25.06 -1.88
N VAL A 397 -0.48 -24.27 -0.93
CA VAL A 397 -1.22 -23.16 -0.31
C VAL A 397 -0.38 -21.90 -0.41
N THR A 398 -0.95 -20.82 -0.93
CA THR A 398 -0.30 -19.50 -0.96
C THR A 398 -0.99 -18.58 0.04
N THR A 399 -0.23 -18.07 1.02
CA THR A 399 -0.73 -17.12 2.03
C THR A 399 0.37 -16.14 2.42
N GLY A 400 0.01 -14.87 2.64
CA GLY A 400 0.98 -13.82 3.00
C GLY A 400 2.16 -13.68 2.04
N GLY A 401 1.97 -13.95 0.74
CA GLY A 401 3.02 -13.92 -0.28
C GLY A 401 3.96 -15.14 -0.29
N ASN A 402 3.74 -16.13 0.58
CA ASN A 402 4.53 -17.36 0.66
C ASN A 402 3.74 -18.54 0.11
N THR A 403 4.41 -19.41 -0.66
CA THR A 403 3.84 -20.66 -1.15
C THR A 403 4.39 -21.82 -0.33
N TYR A 404 3.50 -22.69 0.16
CA TYR A 404 3.81 -23.87 0.95
C TYR A 404 3.27 -25.10 0.23
N ASP A 405 4.07 -26.16 0.14
CA ASP A 405 3.69 -27.43 -0.51
C ASP A 405 3.47 -28.54 0.50
N LEU A 406 2.42 -29.32 0.32
CA LEU A 406 2.00 -30.36 1.25
C LEU A 406 3.09 -31.44 1.33
N TYR A 407 3.55 -31.70 2.56
CA TYR A 407 4.48 -32.76 2.89
C TYR A 407 3.80 -33.77 3.80
N ASN A 408 3.50 -34.94 3.24
CA ASN A 408 2.77 -35.98 3.95
C ASN A 408 3.45 -37.33 3.72
N ASN A 409 3.36 -38.24 4.70
CA ASN A 409 3.97 -39.58 4.62
C ASN A 409 5.47 -39.60 4.19
N GLY A 410 6.24 -38.59 4.57
CA GLY A 410 7.66 -38.52 4.25
C GLY A 410 8.01 -38.00 2.84
N SER A 411 7.03 -37.50 2.07
CA SER A 411 7.28 -36.95 0.73
C SER A 411 6.39 -35.75 0.38
N LEU A 412 6.84 -34.94 -0.59
CA LEU A 412 6.03 -33.87 -1.19
C LEU A 412 4.90 -34.45 -2.03
N GLN A 413 3.71 -33.88 -1.90
CA GLN A 413 2.52 -34.35 -2.60
C GLN A 413 2.30 -33.54 -3.89
N ASN A 414 1.99 -34.24 -4.98
CA ASN A 414 1.72 -33.65 -6.31
C ASN A 414 0.22 -33.45 -6.60
N VAL A 415 -0.65 -33.95 -5.72
CA VAL A 415 -2.12 -33.88 -5.80
C VAL A 415 -2.71 -33.50 -4.43
N ASN A 416 -3.97 -33.04 -4.43
CA ASN A 416 -4.66 -32.70 -3.18
C ASN A 416 -4.90 -33.96 -2.34
N TYR A 417 -4.73 -33.87 -1.03
CA TYR A 417 -4.96 -34.98 -0.11
C TYR A 417 -6.39 -34.94 0.45
N THR A 418 -7.04 -36.09 0.53
CA THR A 418 -8.42 -36.19 1.05
C THR A 418 -8.39 -36.69 2.48
N TYR A 419 -8.89 -35.89 3.42
CA TYR A 419 -9.08 -36.27 4.82
C TYR A 419 -10.57 -36.44 5.14
N THR A 420 -10.98 -37.65 5.49
CA THR A 420 -12.38 -38.03 5.68
C THR A 420 -12.56 -38.93 6.90
N GLY A 421 -13.79 -38.96 7.43
CA GLY A 421 -14.20 -39.80 8.55
C GLY A 421 -15.62 -39.46 9.01
N LYS A 422 -16.08 -40.07 10.11
CA LYS A 422 -17.33 -39.69 10.78
C LYS A 422 -17.04 -38.77 11.96
N GLN A 423 -17.84 -37.73 12.17
CA GLN A 423 -17.67 -36.79 13.29
C GLN A 423 -18.08 -37.46 14.62
N PRO A 424 -17.13 -37.71 15.55
CA PRO A 424 -17.47 -38.20 16.88
C PRO A 424 -18.06 -37.07 17.73
N ASP A 425 -18.58 -37.42 18.91
CA ASP A 425 -19.05 -36.44 19.90
C ASP A 425 -17.89 -35.75 20.67
N LYS A 426 -16.91 -35.26 19.93
CA LYS A 426 -15.82 -34.40 20.41
C LYS A 426 -15.29 -33.57 19.25
N ASP A 427 -14.66 -32.45 19.57
CA ASP A 427 -13.95 -31.67 18.55
C ASP A 427 -12.78 -32.48 17.97
N LEU A 428 -12.57 -32.34 16.67
CA LEU A 428 -11.46 -32.96 15.95
C LEU A 428 -10.49 -31.88 15.48
N SER A 429 -9.20 -32.15 15.60
CA SER A 429 -8.14 -31.30 15.04
C SER A 429 -7.09 -32.18 14.36
N LYS A 430 -6.87 -31.98 13.05
CA LYS A 430 -5.83 -32.66 12.28
C LYS A 430 -4.84 -31.66 11.71
N THR A 431 -3.55 -31.90 12.00
CA THR A 431 -2.45 -31.09 11.47
C THR A 431 -1.88 -31.72 10.21
N PHE A 432 -1.65 -30.90 9.18
CA PHE A 432 -0.92 -31.25 7.96
C PHE A 432 0.36 -30.43 7.87
N LEU A 433 1.47 -31.10 7.58
CA LEU A 433 2.77 -30.47 7.41
C LEU A 433 2.94 -29.99 5.97
N TYR A 434 3.50 -28.81 5.79
CA TYR A 434 3.88 -28.27 4.50
C TYR A 434 5.33 -27.80 4.56
N ILE A 435 5.99 -27.71 3.41
CA ILE A 435 7.32 -27.12 3.30
C ILE A 435 7.24 -25.85 2.47
N LEU A 436 7.84 -24.78 2.99
CA LEU A 436 7.91 -23.49 2.33
C LEU A 436 8.71 -23.56 1.02
N ARG A 437 8.13 -23.11 -0.08
CA ARG A 437 8.77 -22.97 -1.39
C ARG A 437 9.41 -21.59 -1.53
N ARG A 438 10.64 -21.54 -2.06
CA ARG A 438 11.40 -20.31 -2.31
C ARG A 438 11.94 -20.24 -3.72
N ASN A 439 12.01 -19.02 -4.23
CA ASN A 439 12.61 -18.75 -5.53
C ASN A 439 14.11 -18.52 -5.36
N VAL A 440 14.89 -19.16 -6.22
CA VAL A 440 16.30 -18.83 -6.45
C VAL A 440 16.37 -18.01 -7.72
N THR A 441 16.84 -16.77 -7.61
CA THR A 441 17.05 -15.86 -8.73
C THR A 441 18.52 -15.58 -8.90
N VAL A 442 19.08 -15.97 -10.04
CA VAL A 442 20.46 -15.68 -10.41
C VAL A 442 20.46 -14.59 -11.48
N ASN A 443 21.09 -13.47 -11.19
CA ASN A 443 21.19 -12.32 -12.08
C ASN A 443 22.61 -12.17 -12.61
N TYR A 444 22.72 -11.67 -13.84
CA TYR A 444 23.99 -11.43 -14.53
C TYR A 444 24.08 -9.96 -14.93
N TYR A 445 25.01 -9.25 -14.31
CA TYR A 445 25.19 -7.81 -14.48
C TYR A 445 26.56 -7.48 -15.05
N ASP A 446 26.62 -6.36 -15.76
CA ASP A 446 27.86 -5.70 -16.12
C ASP A 446 28.39 -4.92 -14.90
N ASN A 447 29.61 -5.19 -14.46
CA ASN A 447 30.25 -4.60 -13.29
C ASN A 447 30.52 -3.10 -13.43
N ARG A 448 30.67 -2.60 -14.67
CA ARG A 448 31.01 -1.20 -14.95
C ARG A 448 29.77 -0.33 -15.11
N THR A 449 28.70 -0.88 -15.68
CA THR A 449 27.46 -0.15 -15.99
C THR A 449 26.28 -0.49 -15.09
N GLY A 450 26.32 -1.62 -14.37
CA GLY A 450 25.22 -2.13 -13.56
C GLY A 450 24.05 -2.71 -14.36
N LYS A 451 24.14 -2.76 -15.70
CA LYS A 451 23.06 -3.26 -16.57
C LYS A 451 23.03 -4.78 -16.62
N LYS A 452 21.85 -5.38 -16.82
CA LYS A 452 21.74 -6.83 -17.09
C LYS A 452 22.36 -7.17 -18.43
N ILE A 453 23.17 -8.23 -18.46
CA ILE A 453 23.86 -8.72 -19.68
C ILE A 453 23.28 -10.04 -20.19
N GLN A 454 22.49 -10.72 -19.37
CA GLN A 454 21.81 -11.98 -19.71
C GLN A 454 20.52 -12.08 -18.91
N THR A 455 19.54 -12.82 -19.44
CA THR A 455 18.29 -13.15 -18.75
C THR A 455 18.57 -13.86 -17.43
N SER A 456 17.87 -13.46 -16.37
CA SER A 456 17.99 -14.08 -15.05
C SER A 456 17.55 -15.55 -15.09
N LYS A 457 18.30 -16.44 -14.42
CA LYS A 457 17.88 -17.82 -14.18
C LYS A 457 17.00 -17.84 -12.93
N VAL A 458 15.77 -18.36 -13.05
CA VAL A 458 14.81 -18.46 -11.95
C VAL A 458 14.31 -19.90 -11.83
N TYR A 459 14.40 -20.47 -10.63
CA TYR A 459 13.85 -21.79 -10.32
C TYR A 459 13.41 -21.84 -8.85
N THR A 460 12.67 -22.87 -8.48
CA THR A 460 12.11 -23.02 -7.12
C THR A 460 12.73 -24.19 -6.39
N LEU A 461 13.00 -24.00 -5.11
CA LEU A 461 13.42 -25.04 -4.17
C LEU A 461 12.55 -24.98 -2.91
N HIS A 462 12.64 -26.01 -2.08
CA HIS A 462 11.96 -26.09 -0.79
C HIS A 462 12.90 -25.72 0.35
N GLN A 463 12.35 -25.14 1.42
CA GLN A 463 13.08 -24.85 2.65
C GLN A 463 13.69 -26.14 3.20
N GLY A 464 15.00 -26.11 3.46
CA GLY A 464 15.78 -27.29 3.85
C GLY A 464 16.54 -27.95 2.68
N ASP A 465 16.21 -27.64 1.42
CA ASP A 465 16.99 -28.12 0.28
C ASP A 465 18.37 -27.47 0.24
N SER A 466 19.37 -28.21 -0.24
CA SER A 466 20.68 -27.67 -0.56
C SER A 466 20.68 -27.06 -1.96
N TYR A 467 21.38 -25.94 -2.14
CA TYR A 467 21.59 -25.31 -3.44
C TYR A 467 23.06 -24.98 -3.67
N GLN A 468 23.45 -24.98 -4.94
CA GLN A 468 24.77 -24.55 -5.39
C GLN A 468 24.66 -23.92 -6.78
N GLU A 469 25.19 -22.72 -6.93
CA GLU A 469 25.24 -21.96 -8.19
C GLU A 469 26.67 -21.56 -8.52
N ASN A 470 27.01 -21.73 -9.79
CA ASN A 470 28.29 -21.32 -10.35
C ASN A 470 28.04 -20.24 -11.41
N HIS A 471 28.96 -19.29 -11.51
CA HIS A 471 28.89 -18.30 -12.57
C HIS A 471 29.11 -19.00 -13.92
N PRO A 472 28.23 -18.82 -14.92
CA PRO A 472 28.50 -19.33 -16.27
C PRO A 472 29.59 -18.51 -16.96
N GLY A 473 30.21 -19.09 -17.98
CA GLY A 473 30.93 -18.32 -18.99
C GLY A 473 29.92 -17.62 -19.89
N ILE A 474 30.05 -16.29 -20.03
CA ILE A 474 29.14 -15.47 -20.84
C ILE A 474 29.96 -14.87 -21.98
N THR A 475 29.41 -14.90 -23.20
CA THR A 475 30.01 -14.22 -24.35
C THR A 475 29.02 -13.22 -24.94
N THR A 476 29.55 -12.19 -25.60
CA THR A 476 28.75 -11.22 -26.36
C THR A 476 29.43 -10.93 -27.67
N THR A 477 28.64 -10.74 -28.73
CA THR A 477 29.15 -10.28 -30.02
C THR A 477 28.86 -8.80 -30.16
N LYS A 478 29.90 -7.98 -30.32
CA LYS A 478 29.77 -6.55 -30.61
C LYS A 478 30.64 -6.21 -31.81
N ASN A 479 30.11 -5.43 -32.74
CA ASN A 479 30.82 -5.03 -33.97
C ASN A 479 31.45 -6.22 -34.74
N GLY A 480 30.72 -7.34 -34.83
CA GLY A 480 31.18 -8.55 -35.54
C GLY A 480 32.25 -9.37 -34.83
N LYS A 481 32.69 -8.98 -33.62
CA LYS A 481 33.69 -9.72 -32.82
C LYS A 481 33.06 -10.25 -31.52
N SER A 482 33.40 -11.48 -31.17
CA SER A 482 32.94 -12.14 -29.94
C SER A 482 33.89 -11.84 -28.78
N TYR A 483 33.33 -11.55 -27.62
CA TYR A 483 34.05 -11.23 -26.39
C TYR A 483 33.55 -12.10 -25.25
N ALA A 484 34.47 -12.66 -24.48
CA ALA A 484 34.16 -13.32 -23.23
C ALA A 484 34.09 -12.31 -22.10
N TYR A 485 32.98 -12.31 -21.37
CA TYR A 485 32.84 -11.58 -20.12
C TYR A 485 33.67 -12.24 -19.03
N ARG A 486 34.52 -11.45 -18.37
CA ARG A 486 35.29 -11.89 -17.21
C ARG A 486 34.44 -11.79 -15.96
N PHE A 487 34.39 -12.85 -15.16
CA PHE A 487 33.75 -12.81 -13.85
C PHE A 487 34.55 -11.93 -12.88
N VAL A 488 33.88 -11.00 -12.20
CA VAL A 488 34.50 -10.06 -11.26
C VAL A 488 34.16 -10.40 -9.82
N LYS A 489 32.87 -10.53 -9.52
CA LYS A 489 32.38 -10.77 -8.14
C LYS A 489 30.96 -11.31 -8.11
N ALA A 490 30.60 -11.92 -6.99
CA ALA A 490 29.23 -12.25 -6.64
C ALA A 490 28.76 -11.40 -5.44
N THR A 491 27.49 -11.03 -5.41
CA THR A 491 26.86 -10.36 -4.26
C THR A 491 25.45 -10.93 -4.02
N GLY A 492 24.82 -10.54 -2.91
CA GLY A 492 23.54 -11.09 -2.49
C GLY A 492 23.75 -12.28 -1.56
N ASN A 493 22.97 -13.34 -1.75
CA ASN A 493 23.13 -14.58 -1.00
C ASN A 493 24.39 -15.35 -1.42
N THR A 494 24.85 -16.25 -0.54
CA THR A 494 25.98 -17.14 -0.82
C THR A 494 25.69 -18.04 -2.02
N GLN A 495 26.73 -18.41 -2.75
CA GLN A 495 26.58 -19.26 -3.95
C GLN A 495 26.23 -20.72 -3.63
N LYS A 496 26.36 -21.14 -2.37
CA LYS A 496 25.96 -22.45 -1.88
C LYS A 496 25.40 -22.33 -0.47
N GLY A 497 24.51 -23.23 -0.11
CA GLY A 497 23.95 -23.31 1.24
C GLY A 497 22.65 -24.11 1.28
N THR A 498 21.89 -23.90 2.35
CA THR A 498 20.57 -24.51 2.55
C THR A 498 19.50 -23.43 2.45
N VAL A 499 18.37 -23.73 1.80
CA VAL A 499 17.26 -22.79 1.63
C VAL A 499 16.61 -22.49 2.97
N GLY A 500 16.63 -21.22 3.38
CA GLY A 500 16.02 -20.72 4.61
C GLY A 500 14.59 -20.20 4.41
N THR A 501 14.20 -19.19 5.18
CA THR A 501 12.87 -18.58 5.12
C THR A 501 12.74 -17.47 4.07
N GLY A 502 13.84 -16.97 3.49
CA GLY A 502 13.83 -15.94 2.44
C GLY A 502 14.05 -16.51 1.04
N ASN A 503 13.71 -15.73 0.01
CA ASN A 503 14.13 -16.01 -1.37
C ASN A 503 15.65 -15.85 -1.47
N ILE A 504 16.27 -16.58 -2.40
CA ILE A 504 17.71 -16.52 -2.65
C ILE A 504 17.93 -15.68 -3.90
N VAL A 505 18.75 -14.64 -3.78
CA VAL A 505 19.14 -13.78 -4.89
C VAL A 505 20.66 -13.75 -4.98
N ILE A 506 21.20 -14.27 -6.08
CA ILE A 506 22.63 -14.28 -6.36
C ILE A 506 22.87 -13.37 -7.56
N ASN A 507 23.76 -12.40 -7.41
CA ASN A 507 24.08 -11.44 -8.47
C ASN A 507 25.54 -11.63 -8.88
N TYR A 508 25.77 -12.11 -10.10
CA TYR A 508 27.10 -12.19 -10.69
C TYR A 508 27.40 -10.96 -11.53
N TYR A 509 28.56 -10.36 -11.29
CA TYR A 509 29.03 -9.18 -12.02
C TYR A 509 30.20 -9.56 -12.91
N TYR A 510 30.13 -9.10 -14.15
CA TYR A 510 31.12 -9.37 -15.18
C TYR A 510 31.56 -8.10 -15.87
N ASP A 511 32.74 -8.09 -16.47
CA ASP A 511 33.14 -7.01 -17.36
C ASP A 511 33.90 -7.52 -18.59
N ILE A 512 33.93 -6.66 -19.60
CA ILE A 512 34.89 -6.74 -20.72
C ILE A 512 35.84 -5.53 -20.64
N PRO A 513 37.01 -5.58 -21.28
CA PRO A 513 37.91 -4.43 -21.40
C PRO A 513 37.20 -3.19 -21.96
N LEU A 514 37.69 -1.99 -21.63
CA LEU A 514 37.12 -0.72 -22.06
C LEU A 514 37.42 -0.42 -23.53
N ALA A 515 38.63 -0.76 -23.96
CA ALA A 515 39.11 -0.48 -25.30
C ALA A 515 40.12 -1.55 -25.75
N GLN A 516 40.11 -1.82 -27.05
CA GLN A 516 41.22 -2.43 -27.75
C GLN A 516 42.22 -1.35 -28.14
N VAL A 517 43.49 -1.52 -27.80
CA VAL A 517 44.55 -0.56 -28.11
C VAL A 517 45.73 -1.30 -28.70
N ASN A 518 46.23 -0.86 -29.84
CA ASN A 518 47.39 -1.46 -30.49
C ASN A 518 48.26 -0.35 -31.11
N LEU A 519 49.57 -0.51 -31.05
CA LEU A 519 50.46 0.19 -31.97
C LEU A 519 50.19 -0.32 -33.39
N LYS A 520 50.27 0.55 -34.39
CA LYS A 520 50.12 0.21 -35.81
C LYS A 520 51.40 0.40 -36.58
N LYS A 521 52.05 1.55 -36.35
CA LYS A 521 53.26 1.96 -37.06
C LYS A 521 54.16 2.76 -36.12
N LEU A 522 55.46 2.51 -36.19
CA LEU A 522 56.50 3.28 -35.52
C LEU A 522 57.47 3.78 -36.59
N GLN A 523 57.77 5.08 -36.59
CA GLN A 523 58.73 5.71 -37.48
C GLN A 523 59.74 6.49 -36.65
N ILE A 524 61.03 6.32 -36.92
CA ILE A 524 62.11 7.10 -36.30
C ILE A 524 62.89 7.80 -37.40
N TYR A 525 62.89 9.13 -37.36
CA TYR A 525 63.54 9.99 -38.33
C TYR A 525 65.00 10.25 -37.92
N THR A 526 65.90 10.21 -38.89
CA THR A 526 67.31 10.60 -38.69
C THR A 526 67.39 12.11 -38.46
N ALA A 527 68.21 12.52 -37.50
CA ALA A 527 68.53 13.91 -37.23
C ALA A 527 69.92 14.00 -36.57
N PRO A 528 70.53 15.19 -36.47
CA PRO A 528 71.75 15.40 -35.68
C PRO A 528 71.58 14.90 -34.24
N ALA A 529 72.60 14.22 -33.71
CA ALA A 529 72.55 13.67 -32.35
C ALA A 529 72.31 14.76 -31.29
N SER A 530 72.76 15.99 -31.55
CA SER A 530 72.56 17.17 -30.69
C SER A 530 71.11 17.65 -30.60
N GLU A 531 70.28 17.38 -31.62
CA GLU A 531 68.90 17.84 -31.72
C GLU A 531 67.89 16.81 -31.16
N GLY A 532 68.28 15.53 -31.11
CA GLY A 532 67.39 14.43 -30.77
C GLY A 532 66.70 13.85 -32.01
N LEU A 533 66.27 12.59 -31.94
CA LEU A 533 65.60 11.93 -33.07
C LEU A 533 64.08 12.07 -32.95
N PRO A 534 63.39 12.65 -33.96
CA PRO A 534 61.92 12.67 -33.99
C PRO A 534 61.36 11.25 -34.16
N VAL A 535 60.30 10.95 -33.42
CA VAL A 535 59.61 9.65 -33.46
C VAL A 535 58.12 9.90 -33.68
N LYS A 536 57.53 9.19 -34.65
CA LYS A 536 56.08 9.16 -34.87
C LYS A 536 55.53 7.77 -34.59
N VAL A 537 54.40 7.73 -33.90
CA VAL A 537 53.70 6.49 -33.53
C VAL A 537 52.25 6.60 -33.96
N THR A 538 51.82 5.69 -34.83
CA THR A 538 50.41 5.52 -35.18
C THR A 538 49.81 4.41 -34.35
N MET A 539 48.63 4.65 -33.78
CA MET A 539 47.92 3.73 -32.90
C MET A 539 46.52 3.42 -33.43
N GLY A 540 46.04 2.21 -33.14
CA GLY A 540 44.67 1.79 -33.34
C GLY A 540 43.93 1.75 -32.01
N LYS A 541 42.73 2.33 -31.98
CA LYS A 541 41.81 2.27 -30.84
C LYS A 541 40.43 1.84 -31.29
N VAL A 542 39.86 0.87 -30.59
CA VAL A 542 38.45 0.48 -30.71
C VAL A 542 37.84 0.50 -29.31
N LEU A 543 36.83 1.35 -29.08
CA LEU A 543 36.11 1.35 -27.80
C LEU A 543 35.09 0.21 -27.77
N TYR A 544 35.06 -0.57 -26.70
CA TYR A 544 34.17 -1.73 -26.58
C TYR A 544 32.77 -1.33 -26.11
N ASN A 545 32.03 -0.57 -26.93
CA ASN A 545 30.62 -0.15 -26.76
C ASN A 545 30.17 0.14 -25.31
N TYR A 546 31.08 0.65 -24.49
CA TYR A 546 30.76 1.32 -23.25
C TYR A 546 30.53 2.78 -23.59
N ALA A 547 29.51 3.39 -22.98
CA ALA A 547 29.33 4.82 -23.07
C ALA A 547 30.57 5.52 -22.54
N THR A 548 31.03 6.58 -23.21
CA THR A 548 32.20 7.38 -22.79
C THR A 548 32.01 8.06 -21.43
N SER A 549 30.77 8.09 -20.92
CA SER A 549 30.39 8.65 -19.63
C SER A 549 30.67 7.74 -18.42
N ILE A 550 30.98 6.46 -18.60
CA ILE A 550 31.31 5.60 -17.45
C ILE A 550 32.61 6.06 -16.78
N ASN A 551 32.67 6.00 -15.45
CA ASN A 551 33.80 6.51 -14.67
C ASN A 551 35.15 5.90 -15.12
N ASP A 552 35.16 4.59 -15.38
CA ASP A 552 36.34 3.84 -15.80
C ASP A 552 36.97 4.35 -17.10
N MET A 553 36.19 4.94 -18.02
CA MET A 553 36.71 5.51 -19.27
C MET A 553 37.62 6.73 -19.04
N SER A 554 37.51 7.37 -17.87
CA SER A 554 38.32 8.53 -17.47
C SER A 554 39.40 8.17 -16.44
N THR A 555 39.18 7.16 -15.60
CA THR A 555 40.08 6.81 -14.49
C THR A 555 41.08 5.72 -14.84
N LYS A 556 40.72 4.76 -15.70
CA LYS A 556 41.64 3.71 -16.16
C LYS A 556 42.53 4.25 -17.26
N LYS A 557 43.84 4.01 -17.11
CA LYS A 557 44.88 4.59 -17.96
C LYS A 557 45.78 3.51 -18.56
N ILE A 558 46.38 3.86 -19.69
CA ILE A 558 47.43 3.11 -20.39
C ILE A 558 48.56 4.07 -20.73
N SER A 559 49.79 3.60 -20.64
CA SER A 559 50.98 4.36 -20.99
C SER A 559 51.51 3.93 -22.35
N VAL A 560 51.96 4.90 -23.13
CA VAL A 560 52.75 4.70 -24.35
C VAL A 560 54.16 5.19 -24.01
N SER A 561 55.12 4.28 -24.00
CA SER A 561 56.47 4.54 -23.48
C SER A 561 57.51 4.20 -24.53
N LEU A 562 58.51 5.07 -24.66
CA LEU A 562 59.66 4.90 -25.53
C LEU A 562 60.86 4.40 -24.72
N TYR A 563 61.52 3.37 -25.23
CA TYR A 563 62.61 2.66 -24.57
C TYR A 563 63.86 2.61 -25.44
N ARG A 564 65.02 2.67 -24.79
CA ARG A 564 66.32 2.26 -25.32
C ARG A 564 66.78 1.02 -24.55
N GLY A 565 66.75 -0.15 -25.18
CA GLY A 565 66.95 -1.41 -24.47
C GLY A 565 65.88 -1.61 -23.38
N SER A 566 66.29 -1.75 -22.13
CA SER A 566 65.40 -1.85 -20.96
C SER A 566 65.07 -0.51 -20.31
N THR A 567 65.77 0.57 -20.67
CA THR A 567 65.61 1.89 -20.05
C THR A 567 64.50 2.68 -20.72
N ARG A 568 63.51 3.13 -19.95
CA ARG A 568 62.45 4.03 -20.43
C ARG A 568 63.01 5.44 -20.54
N ILE A 569 62.93 6.04 -21.73
CA ILE A 569 63.47 7.37 -22.02
C ILE A 569 62.39 8.46 -22.19
N ALA A 570 61.16 8.07 -22.54
CA ALA A 570 60.00 8.98 -22.55
C ALA A 570 58.70 8.19 -22.31
N THR A 571 57.64 8.86 -21.83
CA THR A 571 56.35 8.23 -21.58
C THR A 571 55.20 9.24 -21.66
N HIS A 572 54.08 8.80 -22.23
CA HIS A 572 52.81 9.54 -22.24
C HIS A 572 51.72 8.64 -21.67
N GLN A 573 50.83 9.19 -20.85
CA GLN A 573 49.75 8.42 -20.21
C GLN A 573 48.38 8.93 -20.68
N TYR A 574 47.51 8.00 -21.08
CA TYR A 574 46.18 8.32 -21.62
C TYR A 574 45.07 7.56 -20.89
N ALA A 575 43.95 8.25 -20.66
CA ALA A 575 42.70 7.58 -20.27
C ALA A 575 42.06 6.90 -21.49
N ALA A 576 41.28 5.83 -21.28
CA ALA A 576 40.66 5.07 -22.39
C ALA A 576 39.89 5.95 -23.39
N LYS A 577 39.18 6.99 -22.91
CA LYS A 577 38.46 7.93 -23.76
C LYS A 577 39.35 8.80 -24.65
N SER A 578 40.58 9.10 -24.23
CA SER A 578 41.46 10.13 -24.82
C SER A 578 42.72 9.60 -25.50
N ILE A 579 42.84 8.29 -25.71
CA ILE A 579 43.96 7.72 -26.47
C ILE A 579 43.93 8.27 -27.91
N PRO A 580 45.02 8.89 -28.41
CA PRO A 580 45.08 9.48 -29.74
C PRO A 580 45.33 8.43 -30.83
N THR A 581 45.14 8.82 -32.09
CA THR A 581 45.50 7.99 -33.26
C THR A 581 46.96 8.15 -33.67
N ASN A 582 47.54 9.33 -33.44
CA ASN A 582 48.94 9.63 -33.70
C ASN A 582 49.57 10.28 -32.46
N LEU A 583 50.83 9.94 -32.20
CA LEU A 583 51.62 10.46 -31.09
C LEU A 583 53.05 10.69 -31.58
N THR A 584 53.69 11.74 -31.05
CA THR A 584 55.10 12.04 -31.29
C THR A 584 55.92 11.88 -30.02
N PHE A 585 57.16 11.42 -30.17
CA PHE A 585 58.21 11.53 -29.16
C PHE A 585 59.44 12.19 -29.77
N THR A 586 60.38 12.59 -28.91
CA THR A 586 61.75 12.92 -29.30
C THR A 586 62.68 12.02 -28.48
N ILE A 587 63.56 11.27 -29.14
CA ILE A 587 64.65 10.59 -28.46
C ILE A 587 65.64 11.68 -28.02
N PRO A 588 65.90 11.84 -26.71
CA PRO A 588 66.70 12.96 -26.22
C PRO A 588 68.15 12.84 -26.65
N ASN A 589 68.80 13.98 -26.92
CA ASN A 589 70.20 14.04 -27.31
C ASN A 589 71.16 13.39 -26.28
N SER A 590 70.78 13.37 -25.00
CA SER A 590 71.55 12.77 -23.90
C SER A 590 71.80 11.26 -24.04
N VAL A 591 71.01 10.56 -24.87
CA VAL A 591 71.19 9.13 -25.12
C VAL A 591 71.75 8.82 -26.52
N LEU A 592 72.07 9.86 -27.30
CA LEU A 592 72.52 9.75 -28.68
C LEU A 592 74.02 9.97 -28.82
N THR A 593 74.58 9.42 -29.89
CA THR A 593 75.98 9.62 -30.28
C THR A 593 76.00 9.78 -31.79
N ARG A 594 76.71 10.80 -32.30
CA ARG A 594 76.82 11.11 -33.73
C ARG A 594 77.21 9.87 -34.55
N ASN A 595 76.63 9.74 -35.75
CA ASN A 595 76.92 8.68 -36.71
C ASN A 595 76.81 7.26 -36.12
N THR A 596 75.81 7.03 -35.28
CA THR A 596 75.47 5.71 -34.75
C THR A 596 74.02 5.36 -34.99
N ASN A 597 73.72 4.06 -34.97
CA ASN A 597 72.37 3.55 -34.91
C ASN A 597 72.17 2.64 -33.68
N LYS A 598 70.97 2.69 -33.12
CA LYS A 598 70.55 1.85 -31.98
C LYS A 598 69.07 1.48 -32.11
N PRO A 599 68.65 0.30 -31.61
CA PRO A 599 67.25 -0.07 -31.58
C PRO A 599 66.51 0.71 -30.49
N TYR A 600 65.32 1.22 -30.83
CA TYR A 600 64.39 1.85 -29.90
C TYR A 600 63.03 1.18 -29.98
N THR A 601 62.40 1.00 -28.83
CA THR A 601 61.12 0.29 -28.72
C THR A 601 60.06 1.21 -28.15
N VAL A 602 58.91 1.32 -28.82
CA VAL A 602 57.70 1.88 -28.24
C VAL A 602 56.86 0.73 -27.69
N LYS A 603 56.41 0.85 -26.44
CA LYS A 603 55.61 -0.15 -25.73
C LYS A 603 54.34 0.46 -25.17
N LEU A 604 53.27 -0.33 -25.17
CA LEU A 604 52.10 -0.09 -24.35
C LEU A 604 52.34 -0.74 -22.98
N ASP A 605 52.33 0.05 -21.91
CA ASP A 605 52.60 -0.42 -20.54
C ASP A 605 51.71 0.29 -19.50
N GLY A 606 51.87 -0.07 -18.23
CA GLY A 606 51.16 0.59 -17.12
C GLY A 606 49.64 0.42 -17.15
N PHE A 607 49.13 -0.64 -17.77
CA PHE A 607 47.70 -0.94 -17.90
C PHE A 607 47.33 -2.30 -17.30
N SER A 608 46.03 -2.48 -16.99
CA SER A 608 45.49 -3.81 -16.64
C SER A 608 44.92 -4.48 -17.89
N ALA A 609 45.27 -5.73 -18.14
CA ALA A 609 44.67 -6.54 -19.21
C ALA A 609 43.14 -6.70 -19.08
N ASN A 610 42.60 -6.42 -17.89
CA ASN A 610 41.17 -6.40 -17.62
C ASN A 610 40.49 -5.10 -18.08
N ASP A 611 41.26 -4.02 -18.22
CA ASP A 611 40.78 -2.69 -18.62
C ASP A 611 41.09 -2.39 -20.08
N PHE A 612 42.20 -2.91 -20.62
CA PHE A 612 42.62 -2.72 -22.00
C PHE A 612 42.99 -4.05 -22.65
N ASP A 613 42.44 -4.28 -23.84
CA ASP A 613 42.81 -5.40 -24.70
C ASP A 613 43.92 -4.96 -25.65
N VAL A 614 45.13 -5.46 -25.42
CA VAL A 614 46.30 -5.18 -26.23
C VAL A 614 46.77 -6.49 -26.85
N SER A 615 46.83 -6.55 -28.17
CA SER A 615 47.35 -7.75 -28.85
C SER A 615 48.86 -7.88 -28.62
N PRO A 616 49.41 -9.10 -28.50
CA PRO A 616 50.86 -9.28 -28.35
C PRO A 616 51.68 -8.59 -29.45
N ALA A 617 51.22 -8.68 -30.71
CA ALA A 617 51.89 -8.07 -31.85
C ALA A 617 51.76 -6.53 -31.88
N GLY A 618 50.69 -5.98 -31.32
CA GLY A 618 50.44 -4.53 -31.23
C GLY A 618 50.88 -3.90 -29.90
N GLY A 619 51.43 -4.68 -28.97
CA GLY A 619 51.85 -4.19 -27.65
C GLY A 619 53.22 -3.51 -27.65
N GLN A 620 54.08 -3.85 -28.60
CA GLN A 620 55.39 -3.21 -28.76
C GLN A 620 55.84 -3.21 -30.22
N LEU A 621 56.55 -2.16 -30.62
CA LEU A 621 57.23 -2.06 -31.92
C LEU A 621 58.65 -1.57 -31.69
N THR A 622 59.62 -2.18 -32.39
CA THR A 622 61.04 -1.82 -32.32
C THR A 622 61.55 -1.52 -33.71
N THR A 623 62.22 -0.38 -33.89
CA THR A 623 62.93 -0.04 -35.13
C THR A 623 64.24 0.67 -34.80
N GLN A 624 65.11 0.85 -35.80
CA GLN A 624 66.43 1.45 -35.63
C GLN A 624 66.38 2.98 -35.70
N GLY A 625 66.85 3.67 -34.67
CA GLY A 625 67.09 5.11 -34.73
C GLY A 625 68.51 5.38 -35.22
N TYR A 626 68.63 6.09 -36.34
CA TYR A 626 69.91 6.54 -36.90
C TYR A 626 70.13 8.00 -36.53
N THR A 627 71.36 8.33 -36.12
CA THR A 627 71.80 9.72 -36.02
C THR A 627 72.51 10.12 -37.30
N SER A 628 72.39 11.40 -37.68
CA SER A 628 73.06 11.95 -38.85
C SER A 628 74.57 11.67 -38.83
N SER A 629 75.14 11.34 -40.00
CA SER A 629 76.57 11.03 -40.11
C SER A 629 77.45 12.26 -39.90
N GLU A 630 77.00 13.43 -40.37
CA GLU A 630 77.72 14.72 -40.31
C GLU A 630 79.17 14.60 -40.82
N GLU A 631 79.36 13.81 -41.88
CA GLU A 631 80.68 13.46 -42.42
C GLU A 631 81.04 14.29 -43.64
N THR A 632 82.34 14.27 -43.98
CA THR A 632 82.84 14.80 -45.25
C THR A 632 83.21 13.64 -46.17
N VAL A 633 82.60 13.60 -47.36
CA VAL A 633 82.95 12.66 -48.42
C VAL A 633 83.96 13.34 -49.33
N GLU A 634 85.19 12.84 -49.34
CA GLU A 634 86.28 13.35 -50.16
C GLU A 634 86.55 12.42 -51.35
N PHE A 635 86.72 12.98 -52.54
CA PHE A 635 87.19 12.22 -53.70
C PHE A 635 88.05 13.08 -54.63
N ASN A 636 88.94 12.42 -55.37
CA ASN A 636 89.88 13.06 -56.29
C ASN A 636 89.45 12.84 -57.74
N VAL A 637 89.34 13.93 -58.49
CA VAL A 637 89.10 13.90 -59.94
C VAL A 637 90.41 13.54 -60.62
N ASN A 638 90.47 12.36 -61.24
CA ASN A 638 91.65 11.88 -61.95
C ASN A 638 91.90 12.72 -63.21
N SER A 639 93.16 13.03 -63.50
CA SER A 639 93.58 13.98 -64.55
C SER A 639 93.09 13.70 -65.98
N ASN A 640 92.54 12.51 -66.25
CA ASN A 640 92.18 11.99 -67.57
C ASN A 640 90.76 11.38 -67.67
N SER A 641 89.95 11.36 -66.61
CA SER A 641 88.60 10.76 -66.65
C SER A 641 87.63 11.45 -65.70
N SER A 642 86.37 11.59 -66.12
CA SER A 642 85.30 12.07 -65.23
C SER A 642 85.13 11.14 -64.03
N HIS A 643 84.78 11.71 -62.88
CA HIS A 643 84.48 10.95 -61.67
C HIS A 643 82.98 11.03 -61.36
N GLN A 644 82.36 9.88 -61.13
CA GLN A 644 80.99 9.76 -60.64
C GLN A 644 80.97 8.82 -59.46
N ASP A 645 80.23 9.17 -58.41
CA ASP A 645 79.99 8.26 -57.28
C ASP A 645 78.63 8.53 -56.65
N LEU A 646 78.08 7.50 -56.01
CA LEU A 646 76.74 7.45 -55.45
C LEU A 646 76.80 7.03 -53.99
N GLN A 647 76.38 7.92 -53.10
CA GLN A 647 76.38 7.72 -51.66
C GLN A 647 74.95 7.66 -51.13
N LYS A 648 74.62 6.62 -50.35
CA LYS A 648 73.31 6.47 -49.68
C LYS A 648 73.42 6.58 -48.17
N ARG A 649 72.48 7.25 -47.51
CA ARG A 649 72.39 7.36 -46.04
C ARG A 649 70.95 7.21 -45.56
N VAL A 650 70.77 6.63 -44.37
CA VAL A 650 69.43 6.38 -43.81
C VAL A 650 68.82 7.69 -43.31
N VAL A 651 67.58 7.97 -43.69
CA VAL A 651 66.84 9.17 -43.25
C VAL A 651 65.66 8.85 -42.33
N MET A 652 65.17 7.62 -42.37
CA MET A 652 64.09 7.15 -41.48
C MET A 652 64.05 5.62 -41.50
N THR A 653 63.64 5.04 -40.38
CA THR A 653 63.18 3.64 -40.38
C THR A 653 61.75 3.56 -39.89
N GLU A 654 61.01 2.62 -40.46
CA GLU A 654 59.65 2.35 -40.03
C GLU A 654 59.36 0.86 -39.89
N ILE A 655 58.42 0.57 -39.00
CA ILE A 655 57.90 -0.77 -38.81
C ILE A 655 56.39 -0.68 -38.56
N ALA A 656 55.63 -1.50 -39.28
CA ALA A 656 54.21 -1.70 -39.06
C ALA A 656 53.97 -3.08 -38.44
N VAL A 657 52.87 -3.23 -37.69
CA VAL A 657 52.53 -4.52 -37.08
C VAL A 657 52.40 -5.61 -38.16
N GLY A 658 53.15 -6.70 -37.98
CA GLY A 658 53.14 -7.84 -38.90
C GLY A 658 53.93 -7.63 -40.20
N GLN A 659 54.62 -6.50 -40.35
CA GLN A 659 55.47 -6.20 -41.51
C GLN A 659 56.95 -6.17 -41.10
N PRO A 660 57.89 -6.49 -42.02
CA PRO A 660 59.31 -6.29 -41.80
C PRO A 660 59.61 -4.78 -41.62
N MET A 661 60.75 -4.47 -41.00
CA MET A 661 61.25 -3.11 -40.90
C MET A 661 61.63 -2.59 -42.29
N GLU A 662 61.18 -1.39 -42.63
CA GLU A 662 61.56 -0.67 -43.84
C GLU A 662 62.55 0.45 -43.50
N THR A 663 63.51 0.67 -44.39
CA THR A 663 64.54 1.70 -44.24
C THR A 663 64.46 2.62 -45.45
N HIS A 664 64.42 3.92 -45.19
CA HIS A 664 64.31 4.96 -46.21
C HIS A 664 65.64 5.72 -46.28
N TYR A 665 66.04 6.11 -47.47
CA TYR A 665 67.35 6.67 -47.76
C TYR A 665 67.29 8.04 -48.41
N GLU A 666 68.34 8.81 -48.20
CA GLU A 666 68.76 9.86 -49.12
C GLU A 666 69.95 9.38 -49.94
N THR A 667 70.04 9.87 -51.17
CA THR A 667 71.08 9.51 -52.13
C THR A 667 71.72 10.78 -52.67
N PHE A 668 73.05 10.81 -52.66
CA PHE A 668 73.88 11.85 -53.27
C PHE A 668 74.61 11.22 -54.45
N ASN A 669 74.28 11.63 -55.67
CA ASN A 669 74.96 11.19 -56.89
C ASN A 669 75.62 12.41 -57.53
N TYR A 670 76.95 12.48 -57.45
CA TYR A 670 77.72 13.62 -57.93
C TYR A 670 78.61 13.23 -59.09
N TYR A 671 78.88 14.20 -59.95
CA TYR A 671 79.70 14.06 -61.12
C TYR A 671 80.60 15.27 -61.28
N ALA A 672 81.87 15.05 -61.58
CA ALA A 672 82.82 16.11 -61.90
C ALA A 672 83.75 15.69 -63.04
N ARG A 673 84.03 16.61 -63.98
CA ARG A 673 85.09 16.43 -64.99
C ARG A 673 86.37 17.14 -64.58
N PRO A 674 87.54 16.60 -64.98
CA PRO A 674 88.83 17.21 -64.67
C PRO A 674 88.96 18.58 -65.35
N ILE A 675 89.48 19.56 -64.63
CA ILE A 675 89.83 20.86 -65.21
C ILE A 675 90.83 20.66 -66.37
N PRO A 676 90.56 21.22 -67.57
CA PRO A 676 91.44 21.08 -68.72
C PRO A 676 92.80 21.73 -68.45
N LYS A 677 93.84 21.22 -69.12
CA LYS A 677 95.15 21.88 -69.13
C LYS A 677 95.01 23.23 -69.86
N MET A 678 95.60 24.29 -69.32
CA MET A 678 95.45 25.63 -69.88
C MET A 678 96.69 26.48 -69.69
N LYS A 679 96.74 27.63 -70.36
CA LYS A 679 97.76 28.66 -70.19
C LYS A 679 97.29 29.69 -69.16
N THR A 680 98.20 30.53 -68.65
CA THR A 680 97.82 31.66 -67.80
C THR A 680 96.89 32.63 -68.55
N GLY A 681 96.16 33.51 -67.85
CA GLY A 681 95.27 34.50 -68.48
C GLY A 681 93.97 33.96 -69.09
N TYR A 682 93.85 32.65 -69.32
CA TYR A 682 92.62 32.02 -69.79
C TYR A 682 91.70 31.63 -68.63
N GLY A 683 90.42 31.47 -68.96
CA GLY A 683 89.38 30.98 -68.05
C GLY A 683 88.95 29.54 -68.35
N PHE A 684 88.42 28.86 -67.34
CA PHE A 684 87.76 27.56 -67.49
C PHE A 684 86.37 27.57 -66.82
N ALA A 685 85.43 26.81 -67.37
CA ALA A 685 84.12 26.58 -66.77
C ALA A 685 84.19 25.37 -65.83
N ALA A 686 83.39 25.39 -64.76
CA ALA A 686 83.20 24.22 -63.92
C ALA A 686 82.25 23.23 -64.60
N ASP A 687 82.56 21.93 -64.52
CA ASP A 687 81.70 20.84 -64.96
C ASP A 687 81.47 19.91 -63.76
N VAL A 688 80.64 20.40 -62.84
CA VAL A 688 80.27 19.72 -61.60
C VAL A 688 78.75 19.68 -61.49
N THR A 689 78.20 18.50 -61.26
CA THR A 689 76.77 18.30 -61.03
C THR A 689 76.51 17.47 -59.78
N LEU A 690 75.39 17.74 -59.11
CA LEU A 690 74.91 17.02 -57.93
C LEU A 690 73.44 16.67 -58.14
N ASN A 691 73.14 15.38 -58.03
CA ASN A 691 71.78 14.86 -57.99
C ASN A 691 71.51 14.34 -56.57
N TYR A 692 70.62 15.01 -55.85
CA TYR A 692 70.15 14.62 -54.54
C TYR A 692 68.75 14.03 -54.63
N SER A 693 68.50 12.92 -53.94
CA SER A 693 67.14 12.39 -53.77
C SER A 693 66.86 11.96 -52.34
N ASN A 694 65.64 12.15 -51.85
CA ASN A 694 65.19 11.72 -50.53
C ASN A 694 63.86 10.94 -50.65
N GLU A 695 63.84 9.71 -50.16
CA GLU A 695 62.69 8.79 -50.25
C GLU A 695 61.50 9.19 -49.34
N LEU A 696 61.62 10.25 -48.54
CA LEU A 696 60.52 10.76 -47.71
C LEU A 696 59.64 11.81 -48.41
N GLY A 697 60.01 12.27 -49.61
CA GLY A 697 59.24 13.32 -50.31
C GLY A 697 59.08 14.59 -49.46
N HIS A 698 57.89 15.18 -49.38
CA HIS A 698 57.69 16.40 -48.58
C HIS A 698 57.92 16.20 -47.05
N ASP A 699 57.88 14.97 -46.53
CA ASP A 699 57.98 14.71 -45.09
C ASP A 699 59.39 14.98 -44.52
N TYR A 700 60.47 14.95 -45.33
CA TYR A 700 61.82 15.19 -44.78
C TYR A 700 62.03 16.65 -44.34
N ASN A 701 61.41 17.62 -45.03
CA ASN A 701 61.51 19.05 -44.70
C ASN A 701 60.95 19.34 -43.31
N TYR A 702 59.81 18.71 -42.99
CA TYR A 702 59.15 18.83 -41.69
C TYR A 702 60.01 18.26 -40.55
N ALA A 703 60.79 17.20 -40.82
CA ALA A 703 61.53 16.49 -39.79
C ALA A 703 62.94 17.04 -39.52
N THR A 704 63.57 17.73 -40.46
CA THR A 704 65.05 17.90 -40.44
C THR A 704 65.60 19.29 -40.78
N GLY A 705 64.75 20.26 -41.17
CA GLY A 705 65.17 21.65 -41.39
C GLY A 705 66.40 21.79 -42.31
N VAL A 706 66.26 21.41 -43.58
CA VAL A 706 67.38 21.36 -44.53
C VAL A 706 67.76 22.77 -44.99
N ALA A 707 69.05 23.09 -44.95
CA ALA A 707 69.61 24.35 -45.44
C ALA A 707 69.89 24.27 -46.96
N GLU A 708 69.99 25.42 -47.63
CA GLU A 708 70.28 25.47 -49.07
C GLU A 708 71.69 24.96 -49.41
N ASP A 709 71.79 24.33 -50.57
CA ASP A 709 73.03 23.77 -51.08
C ASP A 709 73.89 24.89 -51.67
N ASN A 710 74.93 25.31 -50.94
CA ASN A 710 75.94 26.21 -51.50
C ASN A 710 77.19 25.41 -51.85
N PHE A 711 77.71 25.63 -53.04
CA PHE A 711 78.96 25.04 -53.52
C PHE A 711 80.02 26.13 -53.60
N THR A 712 81.22 25.84 -53.10
CA THR A 712 82.33 26.79 -53.07
C THR A 712 83.52 26.16 -53.75
N PHE A 713 84.08 26.86 -54.74
CA PHE A 713 85.37 26.50 -55.32
C PHE A 713 86.50 27.15 -54.53
N GLN A 714 87.50 26.37 -54.17
CA GLN A 714 88.66 26.80 -53.41
C GLN A 714 89.91 26.62 -54.26
N ALA A 715 90.68 27.70 -54.43
CA ALA A 715 91.96 27.67 -55.11
C ALA A 715 93.00 28.44 -54.30
N PRO A 716 94.32 28.17 -54.45
CA PRO A 716 95.36 29.06 -53.96
C PRO A 716 95.10 30.52 -54.37
N SER A 717 95.20 31.44 -53.41
CA SER A 717 94.94 32.89 -53.64
C SER A 717 95.78 33.50 -54.77
N VAL A 718 96.96 32.94 -55.03
CA VAL A 718 97.85 33.32 -56.13
C VAL A 718 97.29 33.02 -57.53
N LEU A 719 96.19 32.28 -57.64
CA LEU A 719 95.47 32.02 -58.89
C LEU A 719 94.28 32.95 -59.11
N GLN A 720 93.96 33.80 -58.14
CA GLN A 720 92.92 34.81 -58.32
C GLN A 720 93.47 35.94 -59.17
N ASP A 721 92.78 36.29 -60.25
CA ASP A 721 93.03 37.57 -60.92
C ASP A 721 92.60 38.70 -59.96
N THR A 722 93.58 39.47 -59.50
CA THR A 722 93.40 40.53 -58.50
C THR A 722 92.95 41.85 -59.09
N SER A 723 92.66 41.92 -60.41
CA SER A 723 92.30 43.15 -61.10
C SER A 723 91.18 43.87 -60.35
N TYR A 724 89.95 43.34 -60.35
CA TYR A 724 88.82 43.92 -59.61
C TYR A 724 87.81 42.90 -59.06
N LEU A 725 88.13 41.59 -59.06
CA LEU A 725 87.32 40.54 -58.46
C LEU A 725 87.68 40.36 -56.97
N ASN A 726 86.71 40.55 -56.07
CA ASN A 726 86.93 40.48 -54.61
C ASN A 726 86.29 39.24 -53.98
N TYR A 727 86.89 38.07 -54.22
CA TYR A 727 86.43 36.82 -53.61
C TYR A 727 86.98 36.64 -52.17
N PRO A 728 86.20 36.06 -51.23
CA PRO A 728 86.66 35.81 -49.87
C PRO A 728 87.91 34.93 -49.80
N THR A 729 88.98 35.41 -49.17
CA THR A 729 90.22 34.64 -48.97
C THR A 729 90.35 34.18 -47.52
N LYS A 730 90.66 32.89 -47.32
CA LYS A 730 90.88 32.29 -45.99
C LYS A 730 92.03 31.29 -46.08
N ASN A 731 92.98 31.36 -45.14
CA ASN A 731 94.14 30.45 -45.06
C ASN A 731 94.92 30.31 -46.39
N GLY A 732 95.13 31.42 -47.10
CA GLY A 732 95.86 31.44 -48.37
C GLY A 732 95.10 30.86 -49.57
N LYS A 733 93.83 30.46 -49.40
CA LYS A 733 92.94 30.03 -50.49
C LYS A 733 91.83 31.06 -50.75
N VAL A 734 91.59 31.37 -52.01
CA VAL A 734 90.40 32.09 -52.47
C VAL A 734 89.21 31.13 -52.46
N ASN A 735 88.05 31.61 -51.97
CA ASN A 735 86.79 30.88 -51.93
C ASN A 735 85.80 31.56 -52.87
N VAL A 736 85.58 30.96 -54.02
CA VAL A 736 84.67 31.45 -55.05
C VAL A 736 83.31 30.80 -54.84
N PRO A 737 82.26 31.56 -54.45
CA PRO A 737 80.91 31.01 -54.37
C PRO A 737 80.42 30.67 -55.78
N MET A 738 79.90 29.47 -55.96
CA MET A 738 79.39 29.01 -57.25
C MET A 738 77.90 29.28 -57.36
N LEU A 739 77.45 29.58 -58.57
CA LEU A 739 76.04 29.74 -58.91
C LEU A 739 75.45 28.38 -59.26
N SER A 740 74.37 27.99 -58.59
CA SER A 740 73.65 26.76 -58.90
C SER A 740 72.55 27.01 -59.93
N HIS A 741 72.45 26.12 -60.92
CA HIS A 741 71.31 26.00 -61.80
C HIS A 741 70.61 24.69 -61.46
N ARG A 742 69.40 24.79 -60.93
CA ARG A 742 68.67 23.67 -60.32
C ARG A 742 67.41 23.31 -61.08
N ASN A 743 67.18 22.01 -61.22
CA ASN A 743 65.90 21.42 -61.59
C ASN A 743 65.38 20.61 -60.40
N ILE A 744 64.13 20.86 -60.00
CA ILE A 744 63.50 20.21 -58.85
C ILE A 744 62.34 19.39 -59.36
N ASN A 745 62.27 18.14 -58.92
CA ASN A 745 61.08 17.32 -59.03
C ASN A 745 60.65 16.94 -57.62
N ASP A 746 59.61 17.62 -57.13
CA ASP A 746 59.10 17.43 -55.78
C ASP A 746 57.75 16.73 -55.84
N SER A 747 57.65 15.59 -55.17
CA SER A 747 56.44 14.77 -55.10
C SER A 747 56.22 14.28 -53.68
N ALA A 748 54.99 13.86 -53.37
CA ALA A 748 54.66 13.32 -52.06
C ALA A 748 55.49 12.07 -51.66
N SER A 749 56.03 11.32 -52.64
CA SER A 749 56.74 10.06 -52.40
C SER A 749 58.26 10.17 -52.47
N VAL A 750 58.81 11.10 -53.25
CA VAL A 750 60.25 11.30 -53.39
C VAL A 750 60.52 12.77 -53.69
N TYR A 751 61.55 13.32 -53.05
CA TYR A 751 62.12 14.62 -53.41
C TYR A 751 63.37 14.38 -54.25
N GLN A 752 63.45 14.99 -55.43
CA GLN A 752 64.63 14.91 -56.30
C GLN A 752 65.07 16.32 -56.71
N LYS A 753 66.38 16.54 -56.67
CA LYS A 753 67.01 17.80 -57.03
C LYS A 753 68.24 17.49 -57.88
N SER A 754 68.31 18.09 -59.06
CA SER A 754 69.47 18.04 -59.94
C SER A 754 70.06 19.43 -60.08
N GLU A 755 71.35 19.56 -59.79
CA GLU A 755 72.06 20.84 -59.83
C GLU A 755 73.32 20.75 -60.67
N SER A 756 73.57 21.83 -61.42
CA SER A 756 74.86 22.11 -62.04
C SER A 756 75.42 23.40 -61.46
N PHE A 757 76.72 23.45 -61.26
CA PHE A 757 77.39 24.58 -60.59
C PHE A 757 78.31 25.30 -61.57
N ASN A 758 78.10 26.61 -61.71
CA ASN A 758 78.88 27.50 -62.55
C ASN A 758 79.66 28.51 -61.70
N PHE A 759 80.78 29.01 -62.19
CA PHE A 759 81.40 30.20 -61.59
C PHE A 759 80.49 31.41 -61.74
N PRO A 760 80.65 32.48 -60.95
CA PRO A 760 80.01 33.76 -61.25
C PRO A 760 80.34 34.26 -62.66
N HIS A 761 79.40 34.93 -63.31
CA HIS A 761 79.66 35.57 -64.60
C HIS A 761 80.66 36.71 -64.44
N VAL A 762 81.56 36.86 -65.41
CA VAL A 762 82.56 37.94 -65.43
C VAL A 762 82.55 38.65 -66.79
N ASN A 763 82.86 39.94 -66.76
CA ASN A 763 83.02 40.78 -67.93
C ASN A 763 84.50 41.11 -68.11
N VAL A 764 85.02 40.98 -69.34
CA VAL A 764 86.43 41.22 -69.66
C VAL A 764 86.57 42.56 -70.36
N GLU A 765 87.39 43.45 -69.81
CA GLU A 765 87.66 44.75 -70.43
C GLU A 765 88.61 44.63 -71.63
N ASP A 766 88.20 45.24 -72.74
CA ASP A 766 88.98 45.37 -73.97
C ASP A 766 90.32 46.08 -73.70
N LYS A 767 91.36 45.66 -74.41
CA LYS A 767 92.76 46.11 -74.28
C LYS A 767 93.49 45.75 -72.98
N THR A 768 92.82 45.75 -71.83
CA THR A 768 93.48 45.52 -70.53
C THR A 768 93.35 44.09 -70.02
N GLY A 769 92.31 43.37 -70.44
CA GLY A 769 92.00 42.02 -69.94
C GLY A 769 91.50 42.00 -68.49
N LYS A 770 91.26 43.16 -67.87
CA LYS A 770 90.79 43.24 -66.48
C LYS A 770 89.37 42.71 -66.35
N LEU A 771 89.09 42.03 -65.23
CA LEU A 771 87.83 41.35 -64.99
C LEU A 771 86.93 42.17 -64.05
N PHE A 772 85.65 42.24 -64.39
CA PHE A 772 84.61 42.94 -63.63
C PHE A 772 83.40 42.04 -63.40
N THR A 773 82.75 42.18 -62.24
CA THR A 773 81.47 41.49 -61.94
C THR A 773 80.29 42.19 -62.61
N ASP A 774 79.17 41.50 -62.80
CA ASP A 774 77.94 42.11 -63.34
C ASP A 774 77.45 43.29 -62.52
N GLN A 775 77.61 43.23 -61.20
CA GLN A 775 77.25 44.32 -60.31
C GLN A 775 78.12 45.56 -60.58
N GLN A 776 79.44 45.39 -60.73
CA GLN A 776 80.34 46.51 -61.07
C GLN A 776 79.99 47.14 -62.43
N VAL A 777 79.58 46.32 -63.41
CA VAL A 777 79.13 46.83 -64.72
C VAL A 777 77.82 47.60 -64.60
N SER A 778 76.83 47.04 -63.90
CA SER A 778 75.54 47.71 -63.63
C SER A 778 75.71 49.02 -62.86
N ASP A 779 76.65 49.06 -61.92
CA ASP A 779 76.96 50.23 -61.10
C ASP A 779 77.82 51.28 -61.82
N HIS A 780 78.14 51.07 -63.11
CA HIS A 780 78.97 51.96 -63.92
C HIS A 780 80.31 52.27 -63.24
N ASP A 781 80.99 51.22 -62.75
CA ASP A 781 82.26 51.35 -62.04
C ASP A 781 83.26 52.20 -62.82
N GLY A 782 83.70 53.32 -62.22
CA GLY A 782 84.55 54.30 -62.88
C GLY A 782 85.92 53.77 -63.33
N ARG A 783 86.31 52.56 -62.92
CA ARG A 783 87.52 51.86 -63.36
C ARG A 783 87.37 51.22 -64.75
N ILE A 784 86.14 51.04 -65.25
CA ILE A 784 85.87 50.57 -66.61
C ILE A 784 86.10 51.74 -67.58
N LYS A 785 87.13 51.62 -68.43
CA LYS A 785 87.56 52.62 -69.40
C LYS A 785 87.38 52.19 -70.85
N ASN A 786 87.30 50.88 -71.10
CA ASN A 786 87.17 50.34 -72.45
C ASN A 786 85.90 49.51 -72.60
N LYS A 787 85.61 49.12 -73.85
CA LYS A 787 84.51 48.22 -74.18
C LYS A 787 84.64 46.91 -73.39
N LEU A 788 83.52 46.32 -72.97
CA LEU A 788 83.51 45.02 -72.31
C LEU A 788 83.15 43.91 -73.30
N TYR A 789 83.76 42.74 -73.13
CA TYR A 789 83.38 41.48 -73.76
C TYR A 789 82.82 40.52 -72.72
N ASP A 790 81.92 39.64 -73.16
CA ASP A 790 81.35 38.55 -72.35
C ASP A 790 82.46 37.54 -71.99
N GLY A 791 82.85 37.52 -70.71
CA GLY A 791 83.82 36.59 -70.14
C GLY A 791 83.20 35.26 -69.68
N LYS A 792 81.89 35.10 -69.80
CA LYS A 792 81.13 33.90 -69.44
C LYS A 792 81.27 33.56 -67.95
N TYR A 793 80.77 32.38 -67.58
CA TYR A 793 80.83 31.83 -66.22
C TYR A 793 82.13 31.04 -66.00
N GLN A 794 83.28 31.73 -66.05
CA GLN A 794 84.60 31.11 -65.99
C GLN A 794 85.45 31.60 -64.81
N PHE A 795 86.29 30.72 -64.29
CA PHE A 795 87.39 31.11 -63.41
C PHE A 795 88.63 31.41 -64.25
N TYR A 796 89.03 32.67 -64.28
CA TYR A 796 90.22 33.13 -64.99
C TYR A 796 91.45 33.09 -64.10
N THR A 797 92.54 32.59 -64.66
CA THR A 797 93.86 32.68 -64.03
C THR A 797 94.53 34.01 -64.37
N PRO A 798 95.44 34.55 -63.52
CA PRO A 798 96.06 35.83 -63.78
C PRO A 798 96.87 35.78 -65.07
N ILE A 799 96.78 36.84 -65.88
CA ILE A 799 97.60 36.99 -67.09
C ILE A 799 99.09 36.98 -66.71
N TRP A 800 99.42 37.76 -65.69
CA TRP A 800 100.76 37.95 -65.13
C TRP A 800 100.83 37.26 -63.76
N PRO A 801 101.15 35.96 -63.72
CA PRO A 801 101.39 35.30 -62.44
C PRO A 801 102.57 35.95 -61.70
N ASP A 802 102.56 35.89 -60.37
CA ASP A 802 103.62 36.42 -59.51
C ASP A 802 104.99 35.83 -59.92
N LYS A 803 106.09 36.59 -59.78
CA LYS A 803 107.45 36.16 -60.14
C LYS A 803 107.88 34.85 -59.45
N SER A 804 107.28 34.53 -58.31
CA SER A 804 107.47 33.26 -57.59
C SER A 804 106.79 32.05 -58.27
N GLN A 805 105.81 32.27 -59.14
CA GLN A 805 105.06 31.24 -59.87
C GLN A 805 105.75 30.91 -61.19
N LYS A 806 106.59 29.87 -61.17
CA LYS A 806 107.18 29.31 -62.39
C LYS A 806 106.18 28.37 -63.07
N ILE A 807 105.84 28.65 -64.33
CA ILE A 807 105.01 27.77 -65.17
C ILE A 807 105.96 26.89 -66.02
N PRO A 808 105.68 25.58 -66.19
CA PRO A 808 104.46 24.86 -65.86
C PRO A 808 104.29 24.60 -64.36
N ALA A 809 103.06 24.73 -63.87
CA ALA A 809 102.70 24.52 -62.46
C ALA A 809 101.39 23.75 -62.33
N THR A 810 101.25 23.00 -61.25
CA THR A 810 100.00 22.31 -60.89
C THR A 810 99.56 22.76 -59.51
N TYR A 811 98.31 23.18 -59.41
CA TYR A 811 97.71 23.68 -58.18
C TYR A 811 96.57 22.77 -57.75
N ALA A 812 96.58 22.37 -56.48
CA ALA A 812 95.44 21.68 -55.89
C ALA A 812 94.28 22.66 -55.73
N VAL A 813 93.12 22.28 -56.23
CA VAL A 813 91.88 23.04 -56.10
C VAL A 813 90.79 22.10 -55.57
N ASP A 814 89.83 22.65 -54.84
CA ASP A 814 88.77 21.85 -54.23
C ASP A 814 87.43 22.49 -54.54
N TYR A 815 86.39 21.68 -54.69
CA TYR A 815 85.01 22.14 -54.60
C TYR A 815 84.37 21.57 -53.34
N SER A 816 83.69 22.39 -52.56
CA SER A 816 83.08 21.97 -51.29
C SER A 816 81.64 22.42 -51.19
N THR A 817 80.76 21.53 -50.72
CA THR A 817 79.38 21.89 -50.38
C THR A 817 79.29 22.46 -48.96
N ASN A 818 78.18 23.11 -48.65
CA ASN A 818 77.64 23.14 -47.28
C ASN A 818 77.10 21.75 -46.88
N PRO A 819 76.84 21.48 -45.59
CA PRO A 819 76.25 20.21 -45.16
C PRO A 819 74.87 19.95 -45.81
N LEU A 820 74.79 18.88 -46.59
CA LEU A 820 73.64 18.53 -47.41
C LEU A 820 72.71 17.53 -46.72
N GLY A 821 71.41 17.66 -46.98
CA GLY A 821 70.40 16.68 -46.60
C GLY A 821 70.23 16.47 -45.10
N VAL A 822 69.61 15.34 -44.75
CA VAL A 822 69.29 14.96 -43.37
C VAL A 822 70.55 14.56 -42.61
N ASN A 823 71.45 13.84 -43.27
CA ASN A 823 72.71 13.38 -42.69
C ASN A 823 73.79 14.47 -42.64
N LYS A 824 73.50 15.70 -43.11
CA LYS A 824 74.43 16.85 -43.08
C LYS A 824 75.78 16.49 -43.72
N VAL A 825 75.74 15.81 -44.87
CA VAL A 825 76.93 15.33 -45.59
C VAL A 825 77.60 16.48 -46.33
N THR A 826 78.90 16.66 -46.15
CA THR A 826 79.69 17.63 -46.92
C THR A 826 80.41 16.91 -48.05
N LEU A 827 80.23 17.32 -49.30
CA LEU A 827 81.01 16.77 -50.42
C LEU A 827 82.21 17.67 -50.66
N LYS A 828 83.39 17.06 -50.80
CA LYS A 828 84.63 17.73 -51.14
C LYS A 828 85.31 17.06 -52.33
N ILE A 829 85.24 17.74 -53.46
CA ILE A 829 85.77 17.30 -54.75
C ILE A 829 87.17 17.90 -54.93
N GLN A 830 88.20 17.09 -54.97
CA GLN A 830 89.57 17.54 -55.15
C GLN A 830 89.95 17.42 -56.63
N ASP A 831 90.52 18.47 -57.22
CA ASP A 831 91.00 18.47 -58.60
C ASP A 831 92.34 19.23 -58.70
N ARG A 832 92.90 19.31 -59.92
CA ARG A 832 94.20 19.92 -60.20
C ARG A 832 94.12 20.86 -61.40
N LEU A 833 94.30 22.15 -61.13
CA LEU A 833 94.52 23.15 -62.17
C LEU A 833 95.96 23.04 -62.69
N ARG A 834 96.12 22.76 -63.98
CA ARG A 834 97.41 22.54 -64.65
C ARG A 834 97.70 23.67 -65.63
N LEU A 835 98.58 24.57 -65.22
CA LEU A 835 99.09 25.64 -66.05
C LEU A 835 100.32 25.14 -66.82
N VAL A 836 100.23 25.09 -68.15
CA VAL A 836 101.26 24.44 -69.00
C VAL A 836 102.17 25.41 -69.74
N ALA A 837 101.75 26.67 -69.89
CA ALA A 837 102.52 27.74 -70.53
C ALA A 837 101.95 29.12 -70.13
N TYR A 838 102.67 30.19 -70.44
CA TYR A 838 102.21 31.56 -70.23
C TYR A 838 101.34 32.05 -71.40
N MET A 839 100.42 32.99 -71.13
CA MET A 839 99.72 33.72 -72.19
C MET A 839 100.70 34.55 -73.03
N TYR A 840 101.63 35.23 -72.36
CA TYR A 840 102.65 36.05 -73.00
C TYR A 840 104.04 35.46 -72.77
N ALA A 841 104.76 35.27 -73.87
CA ALA A 841 106.16 34.84 -73.85
C ALA A 841 107.07 36.04 -73.57
N TRP A 842 108.16 35.79 -72.84
CA TRP A 842 109.22 36.75 -72.56
C TRP A 842 110.58 36.05 -72.73
N MET A 843 111.67 36.83 -72.85
CA MET A 843 113.01 36.35 -73.24
C MET A 843 113.63 35.24 -72.36
N GLY A 844 113.04 34.91 -71.20
CA GLY A 844 113.47 33.82 -70.32
C GLY A 844 112.35 32.85 -69.93
N SER A 845 111.23 32.84 -70.67
CA SER A 845 110.11 31.92 -70.38
C SER A 845 110.55 30.45 -70.51
N PRO A 846 110.37 29.61 -69.46
CA PRO A 846 110.65 28.18 -69.52
C PRO A 846 109.77 27.42 -70.54
N THR A 847 108.68 28.04 -70.99
CA THR A 847 107.69 27.44 -71.89
C THR A 847 107.55 28.22 -73.19
N ILE A 848 108.57 28.99 -73.61
CA ILE A 848 108.52 29.88 -74.79
C ILE A 848 107.97 29.22 -76.06
N SER A 849 108.23 27.93 -76.29
CA SER A 849 107.71 27.18 -77.45
C SER A 849 106.23 26.79 -77.38
N LYS A 850 105.60 26.98 -76.21
CA LYS A 850 104.19 26.68 -75.91
C LYS A 850 103.41 27.92 -75.49
N ASP A 851 104.06 29.04 -75.23
CA ASP A 851 103.42 30.31 -74.89
C ASP A 851 102.55 30.79 -76.07
N GLU A 852 101.50 31.58 -75.82
CA GLU A 852 100.54 31.96 -76.87
C GLU A 852 101.04 33.13 -77.73
N LEU A 853 101.43 34.22 -77.07
CA LEU A 853 101.77 35.48 -77.73
C LEU A 853 103.22 35.83 -77.43
N LEU A 854 104.06 35.93 -78.46
CA LEU A 854 105.42 36.42 -78.31
C LEU A 854 105.41 37.95 -78.22
N MET A 855 105.94 38.48 -77.13
CA MET A 855 106.20 39.91 -76.99
C MET A 855 107.64 40.17 -77.44
N GLU A 856 107.81 40.99 -78.49
CA GLU A 856 109.13 41.49 -78.88
C GLU A 856 109.44 42.76 -78.07
N PRO A 857 110.53 42.78 -77.29
CA PRO A 857 110.92 43.97 -76.56
C PRO A 857 111.36 45.06 -77.54
N VAL A 858 110.88 46.27 -77.28
CA VAL A 858 111.18 47.45 -78.08
C VAL A 858 112.37 48.19 -77.45
N ASN A 859 113.41 48.48 -78.22
CA ASN A 859 114.56 49.25 -77.74
C ASN A 859 114.17 50.73 -77.60
N THR A 860 114.25 51.31 -76.40
CA THR A 860 113.85 52.71 -76.17
C THR A 860 114.69 53.71 -76.96
N ASP A 861 115.95 53.42 -77.29
CA ASP A 861 116.80 54.32 -78.10
C ASP A 861 116.35 54.35 -79.57
N ASN A 862 115.92 53.21 -80.09
CA ASN A 862 115.41 53.07 -81.45
C ASN A 862 114.25 52.07 -81.48
N PRO A 863 113.02 52.52 -81.12
CA PRO A 863 111.88 51.65 -80.94
C PRO A 863 111.49 50.88 -82.20
N PHE A 864 111.66 51.51 -83.35
CA PHE A 864 111.20 50.98 -84.63
C PHE A 864 112.31 51.12 -85.66
N PRO A 865 113.37 50.30 -85.58
CA PRO A 865 114.53 50.39 -86.47
C PRO A 865 114.15 50.22 -87.95
N ASP A 866 113.07 49.50 -88.22
CA ASP A 866 112.54 49.21 -89.57
C ASP A 866 111.39 50.15 -89.98
N GLY A 867 111.16 51.22 -89.21
CA GLY A 867 110.10 52.20 -89.42
C GLY A 867 108.86 51.97 -88.56
N LEU A 868 108.09 53.05 -88.33
CA LEU A 868 106.89 53.04 -87.50
C LEU A 868 105.87 51.97 -87.95
N PRO A 869 105.48 51.04 -87.07
CA PRO A 869 104.49 50.02 -87.39
C PRO A 869 103.15 50.63 -87.83
N ALA A 870 102.42 49.92 -88.68
CA ALA A 870 101.12 50.36 -89.15
C ALA A 870 100.16 50.60 -87.96
N GLY A 871 99.61 51.82 -87.88
CA GLY A 871 98.71 52.25 -86.80
C GLY A 871 99.39 52.93 -85.61
N PHE A 872 100.72 52.94 -85.54
CA PHE A 872 101.47 53.71 -84.54
C PHE A 872 101.69 55.14 -85.03
N THR A 873 101.62 56.10 -84.11
CA THR A 873 101.87 57.51 -84.36
C THR A 873 103.24 57.93 -83.83
N LYS A 874 103.73 59.10 -84.27
CA LYS A 874 104.96 59.68 -83.68
C LYS A 874 104.83 59.97 -82.19
N ALA A 875 103.62 60.18 -81.69
CA ALA A 875 103.38 60.35 -80.26
C ALA A 875 103.60 59.03 -79.50
N ASP A 876 103.23 57.89 -80.11
CA ASP A 876 103.46 56.56 -79.52
C ASP A 876 104.96 56.20 -79.52
N GLU A 877 105.69 56.54 -80.60
CA GLU A 877 107.16 56.39 -80.62
C GLU A 877 107.82 57.27 -79.55
N GLN A 878 107.40 58.53 -79.39
CA GLN A 878 107.88 59.41 -78.32
C GLN A 878 107.55 58.90 -76.93
N TRP A 879 106.35 58.33 -76.74
CA TRP A 879 105.97 57.71 -75.48
C TRP A 879 106.91 56.56 -75.12
N ILE A 880 107.20 55.66 -76.08
CA ILE A 880 108.11 54.53 -75.87
C ILE A 880 109.57 54.97 -75.64
N LYS A 881 110.00 56.11 -76.21
CA LYS A 881 111.36 56.66 -75.96
C LYS A 881 111.51 57.32 -74.58
N ASN A 882 110.40 57.72 -73.96
CA ASN A 882 110.39 58.53 -72.73
C ASN A 882 109.99 57.72 -71.47
N ASP A 883 109.44 56.51 -71.63
CA ASP A 883 109.35 55.46 -70.59
C ASP A 883 110.63 54.62 -70.55
#